data_AF-A0AAW0BRQ3-F1
#
_entry.id   AF-A0AAW0BRQ3-F1
#
_cell.length_a   1.000
_cell.length_b   1.000
_cell.length_c   1.000
_cell.angle_alpha   90.00
_cell.angle_beta   90.00
_cell.angle_gamma   90.00
#
_symmetry.space_group_name_H-M   'P 1'
#
loop_
_entity.id
_entity.type
_entity.pdbx_description
1 polymer ?
#
loop_
_entity_poly.entity_id
_entity_poly.type
_entity_poly.pdbx_seq_one_letter_code
_entity_poly.pdbx_strand_id
1 'polypeptide(L)'
;MPGGLSSDDSESPATASKRPCPSADSSGTSAKRVSSWVPEKVRAIAGPNQVLLDEEREAKLALQQRVKELERQRRLQSTTAQDNERLQRLLSEAQENLRTNTERLESSALDMRTTIASREQELQQVQDEIEQLEVTAAILHRDKGILLDQVKLALAEKEEAVRQLRESHSAQRDGPSHEDELASLRQDKETEKERLEALIAQLRAERDVFRREKMECETEIQTLRNANRSNSAQNGQVNGQPTGSSSDVPLDISQIIDQVMEKFLASQERQTSNGTRTKGRSTKPGSAARILEVKRKALGALDADKEAAWKGLLHETFCSATGATAINSFERYDPVDHDTVNNFADGKGPGPEGANRFRLYFGDAWRTASWNRVVISHMIPLVHAGKARKNIGGSSMTNDGIEACIWGYISQARNSWKAYQPRVHSSGSRYETQAEAITRAKASAAKRISSVRQNNRKNNVGSCYLFVYILTEGLQQKFNDRHEAVVKLLHHAPNPMDKAKWQMVKNVLDNVEADAMSSDNTDTEENPATPNRLDTPAQLLITVPHYRRRIISDLFDDLDASHKDFVVKEARKAGTRYMPKPTRLRVRTGVKSERTVARHLPGGLYHRNFLKRLTPREREAVAVKEGEVPFFDRWMANRVDADSDSD
;
A
#
# COMPACT_ATOMS: atom_id res chain seq x y z
N MET A 1 53.89 1.11 -30.71
CA MET A 1 54.94 1.44 -29.73
C MET A 1 54.54 0.84 -28.38
N PRO A 2 55.10 -0.32 -27.99
CA PRO A 2 54.86 -0.90 -26.68
C PRO A 2 56.02 -0.55 -25.74
N GLY A 3 55.71 -0.03 -24.56
CA GLY A 3 56.61 0.04 -23.40
C GLY A 3 55.74 -0.28 -22.19
N GLY A 4 56.08 -1.20 -21.30
CA GLY A 4 57.40 -1.65 -20.90
C GLY A 4 57.65 -1.16 -19.48
N LEU A 5 57.67 -2.12 -18.54
CA LEU A 5 58.35 -2.07 -17.24
C LEU A 5 57.74 -1.19 -16.14
N SER A 6 57.32 -1.86 -15.06
CA SER A 6 57.75 -1.51 -13.70
C SER A 6 57.44 -2.69 -12.77
N SER A 7 58.49 -3.47 -12.53
CA SER A 7 58.70 -4.15 -11.25
C SER A 7 59.07 -3.06 -10.23
N ASP A 8 58.62 -3.21 -8.99
CA ASP A 8 59.54 -3.23 -7.84
C ASP A 8 58.82 -3.63 -6.55
N ASP A 9 59.51 -4.55 -5.87
CA ASP A 9 59.30 -5.04 -4.53
C ASP A 9 59.41 -3.92 -3.48
N SER A 10 58.82 -4.13 -2.30
CA SER A 10 59.50 -3.98 -0.98
C SER A 10 58.52 -4.14 0.19
N GLU A 11 58.73 -5.24 0.93
CA GLU A 11 58.88 -5.31 2.39
C GLU A 11 57.87 -4.61 3.33
N SER A 12 57.15 -5.38 4.15
CA SER A 12 57.58 -5.69 5.54
C SER A 12 56.50 -6.37 6.41
N PRO A 13 56.90 -7.08 7.49
CA PRO A 13 56.08 -8.06 8.19
C PRO A 13 55.62 -7.63 9.60
N ALA A 14 54.41 -8.03 10.01
CA ALA A 14 53.93 -8.02 11.40
C ALA A 14 52.63 -8.86 11.42
N THR A 15 52.27 -9.75 12.34
CA THR A 15 52.55 -9.91 13.77
C THR A 15 52.21 -11.34 14.19
N ALA A 16 52.97 -11.86 15.14
CA ALA A 16 52.68 -13.11 15.84
C ALA A 16 51.37 -12.98 16.66
N SER A 17 50.45 -13.93 16.48
CA SER A 17 49.24 -14.04 17.32
C SER A 17 49.20 -15.39 18.04
N LYS A 18 48.90 -15.26 19.33
CA LYS A 18 48.99 -16.22 20.43
C LYS A 18 48.12 -17.46 20.23
N ARG A 19 48.68 -18.62 20.58
CA ARG A 19 47.96 -19.86 20.91
C ARG A 19 47.05 -19.65 22.14
N PRO A 20 45.84 -20.24 22.15
CA PRO A 20 45.16 -20.58 23.39
C PRO A 20 45.30 -22.07 23.71
N CYS A 21 45.60 -22.35 24.98
CA CYS A 21 45.47 -23.65 25.64
C CYS A 21 44.00 -24.13 25.68
N PRO A 22 43.80 -25.45 25.84
CA PRO A 22 42.81 -25.95 26.81
C PRO A 22 43.47 -26.98 27.76
N SER A 23 43.44 -26.78 29.10
CA SER A 23 42.46 -27.38 30.04
C SER A 23 42.19 -28.87 29.75
N ALA A 24 42.87 -29.83 30.38
CA ALA A 24 42.70 -30.29 31.77
C ALA A 24 41.26 -30.74 32.09
N ASP A 25 41.01 -32.05 31.91
CA ASP A 25 40.01 -32.92 32.58
C ASP A 25 40.46 -34.37 32.24
N SER A 26 41.05 -35.16 33.14
CA SER A 26 40.47 -35.90 34.29
C SER A 26 39.38 -36.91 33.94
N SER A 27 39.80 -38.13 33.58
CA SER A 27 39.19 -39.44 33.91
C SER A 27 39.88 -40.47 33.00
N GLY A 28 40.43 -41.60 33.45
CA GLY A 28 40.09 -42.39 34.60
C GLY A 28 39.80 -43.80 34.09
N THR A 29 40.83 -44.57 33.74
CA THR A 29 40.74 -46.04 33.67
C THR A 29 42.09 -46.65 33.98
N SER A 30 42.21 -47.04 35.25
CA SER A 30 43.19 -47.95 35.81
C SER A 30 43.15 -49.29 35.07
N ALA A 31 44.16 -49.56 34.24
CA ALA A 31 44.41 -50.88 33.69
C ALA A 31 45.72 -51.42 34.29
N LYS A 32 45.55 -52.51 35.05
CA LYS A 32 46.56 -53.27 35.80
C LYS A 32 47.85 -53.48 34.99
N ARG A 33 48.95 -52.95 35.55
CA ARG A 33 50.33 -53.21 35.11
C ARG A 33 50.72 -54.62 35.56
N VAL A 34 50.53 -55.61 34.69
CA VAL A 34 51.11 -56.95 34.86
C VAL A 34 52.61 -56.82 34.66
N SER A 35 53.37 -57.18 35.70
CA SER A 35 54.83 -57.21 35.71
C SER A 35 55.33 -58.25 34.70
N SER A 36 55.70 -57.81 33.49
CA SER A 36 56.47 -58.62 32.57
C SER A 36 57.91 -58.69 33.06
N TRP A 37 58.25 -59.83 33.64
CA TRP A 37 59.56 -60.46 33.74
C TRP A 37 60.62 -59.79 32.83
N VAL A 38 61.65 -59.18 33.43
CA VAL A 38 62.83 -58.66 32.73
C VAL A 38 63.86 -59.78 32.76
N PRO A 39 64.19 -60.43 31.62
CA PRO A 39 65.25 -61.42 31.59
C PRO A 39 66.58 -60.74 31.90
N GLU A 40 67.29 -61.31 32.85
CA GLU A 40 68.62 -60.92 33.30
C GLU A 40 69.58 -60.86 32.10
N LYS A 41 70.23 -59.70 31.93
CA LYS A 41 71.15 -59.43 30.82
C LYS A 41 72.39 -60.32 30.94
N VAL A 42 72.35 -61.49 30.30
CA VAL A 42 73.56 -62.27 29.99
C VAL A 42 74.41 -61.43 29.04
N ARG A 43 75.57 -60.96 29.51
CA ARG A 43 76.58 -60.31 28.65
C ARG A 43 77.13 -61.36 27.69
N ALA A 44 76.63 -61.36 26.45
CA ALA A 44 77.26 -62.08 25.36
C ALA A 44 78.65 -61.46 25.12
N ILE A 45 79.69 -62.28 25.23
CA ILE A 45 81.06 -61.92 24.87
C ILE A 45 81.06 -61.73 23.35
N ALA A 46 81.30 -60.49 22.90
CA ALA A 46 81.36 -60.16 21.48
C ALA A 46 82.51 -60.92 20.83
N GLY A 47 82.19 -61.92 20.01
CA GLY A 47 83.16 -62.57 19.15
C GLY A 47 83.60 -61.64 18.00
N PRO A 48 84.75 -61.89 17.35
CA PRO A 48 85.29 -61.04 16.28
C PRO A 48 84.37 -60.82 15.07
N ASN A 49 83.26 -61.57 14.94
CA ASN A 49 82.25 -61.41 13.88
C ASN A 49 81.06 -60.50 14.25
N GLN A 50 81.04 -59.90 15.45
CA GLN A 50 79.91 -59.09 15.92
C GLN A 50 79.70 -57.82 15.07
N VAL A 51 80.78 -57.19 14.61
CA VAL A 51 80.72 -55.99 13.76
C VAL A 51 80.00 -56.28 12.44
N LEU A 52 80.31 -57.41 11.79
CA LEU A 52 79.65 -57.81 10.54
C LEU A 52 78.15 -58.10 10.73
N LEU A 53 77.77 -58.69 11.87
CA LEU A 53 76.36 -58.94 12.19
C LEU A 53 75.57 -57.66 12.48
N ASP A 54 76.21 -56.66 13.09
CA ASP A 54 75.57 -55.38 13.36
C ASP A 54 75.43 -54.55 12.08
N GLU A 55 76.44 -54.56 11.19
CA GLU A 55 76.34 -53.98 9.83
C GLU A 55 75.23 -54.67 9.01
N GLU A 56 75.12 -56.00 9.05
CA GLU A 56 74.04 -56.74 8.38
C GLU A 56 72.66 -56.38 8.93
N ARG A 57 72.54 -56.22 10.26
CA ARG A 57 71.29 -55.79 10.91
C ARG A 57 70.91 -54.37 10.52
N GLU A 58 71.87 -53.45 10.48
CA GLU A 58 71.65 -52.08 10.04
C GLU A 58 71.23 -52.02 8.57
N ALA A 59 71.90 -52.77 7.69
CA ALA A 59 71.52 -52.89 6.27
C ALA A 59 70.11 -53.47 6.11
N LYS A 60 69.76 -54.50 6.89
CA LYS A 60 68.42 -55.09 6.90
C LYS A 60 67.36 -54.10 7.38
N LEU A 61 67.64 -53.32 8.43
CA LEU A 61 66.74 -52.28 8.92
C LEU A 61 66.55 -51.17 7.90
N ALA A 62 67.63 -50.73 7.24
CA ALA A 62 67.57 -49.73 6.17
C ALA A 62 66.73 -50.22 4.98
N LEU A 63 66.91 -51.48 4.56
CA LEU A 63 66.07 -52.09 3.51
C LEU A 63 64.62 -52.21 3.94
N GLN A 64 64.32 -52.61 5.18
CA GLN A 64 62.96 -52.66 5.70
C GLN A 64 62.30 -51.28 5.73
N GLN A 65 63.03 -50.23 6.13
CA GLN A 65 62.54 -48.86 6.07
C GLN A 65 62.26 -48.42 4.63
N ARG A 66 63.15 -48.76 3.68
CA ARG A 66 62.97 -48.45 2.26
C ARG A 66 61.75 -49.14 1.66
N VAL A 67 61.51 -50.41 1.99
CA VAL A 67 60.32 -51.15 1.56
C VAL A 67 59.05 -50.50 2.13
N LYS A 68 59.03 -50.16 3.42
CA LYS A 68 57.89 -49.46 4.05
C LYS A 68 57.59 -48.11 3.38
N GLU A 69 58.63 -47.36 3.02
CA GLU A 69 58.46 -46.08 2.32
C GLU A 69 57.90 -46.28 0.91
N LEU A 70 58.40 -47.26 0.15
CA LEU A 70 57.86 -47.59 -1.17
C LEU A 70 56.40 -48.07 -1.11
N GLU A 71 56.04 -48.87 -0.10
CA GLU A 71 54.64 -49.27 0.13
C GLU A 71 53.75 -48.06 0.44
N ARG A 72 54.23 -47.10 1.25
CA ARG A 72 53.52 -45.86 1.52
C ARG A 72 53.32 -45.04 0.26
N GLN A 73 54.36 -44.91 -0.57
CA GLN A 73 54.27 -44.22 -1.87
C GLN A 73 53.28 -44.89 -2.81
N ARG A 74 53.27 -46.23 -2.89
CA ARG A 74 52.32 -46.99 -3.69
C ARG A 74 50.88 -46.80 -3.20
N ARG A 75 50.65 -46.77 -1.89
CA ARG A 75 49.33 -46.47 -1.30
C ARG A 75 48.88 -45.06 -1.65
N LEU A 76 49.76 -44.06 -1.53
CA LEU A 76 49.48 -42.68 -1.90
C LEU A 76 49.12 -42.56 -3.39
N GLN A 77 49.89 -43.19 -4.28
CA GLN A 77 49.60 -43.21 -5.72
C GLN A 77 48.24 -43.87 -6.01
N SER A 78 47.94 -44.99 -5.34
CA SER A 78 46.64 -45.66 -5.47
C SER A 78 45.48 -44.78 -5.01
N THR A 79 45.60 -44.08 -3.88
CA THR A 79 44.56 -43.16 -3.40
C THR A 79 44.39 -41.97 -4.34
N THR A 80 45.49 -41.40 -4.86
CA THR A 80 45.40 -40.30 -5.83
C THR A 80 44.76 -40.72 -7.15
N ALA A 81 45.01 -41.96 -7.61
CA ALA A 81 44.37 -42.49 -8.81
C ALA A 81 42.86 -42.65 -8.60
N GLN A 82 42.45 -43.21 -7.46
CA GLN A 82 41.03 -43.37 -7.10
C GLN A 82 40.32 -42.02 -6.97
N ASP A 83 40.97 -41.01 -6.37
CA ASP A 83 40.42 -39.66 -6.26
C ASP A 83 40.27 -39.00 -7.63
N ASN A 84 41.24 -39.17 -8.53
CA ASN A 84 41.15 -38.66 -9.90
C ASN A 84 40.00 -39.31 -10.68
N GLU A 85 39.79 -40.63 -10.57
CA GLU A 85 38.65 -41.31 -11.18
C GLU A 85 37.31 -40.84 -10.60
N ARG A 86 37.26 -40.54 -9.30
CA ARG A 86 36.07 -39.98 -8.66
C ARG A 86 35.79 -38.57 -9.18
N LEU A 87 36.81 -37.73 -9.31
CA LEU A 87 36.69 -36.38 -9.86
C LEU A 87 36.24 -36.40 -11.32
N GLN A 88 36.76 -37.33 -12.14
CA GLN A 88 36.31 -37.49 -13.53
C GLN A 88 34.83 -37.88 -13.60
N ARG A 89 34.36 -38.81 -12.76
CA ARG A 89 32.94 -39.18 -12.69
C ARG A 89 32.05 -38.00 -12.30
N LEU A 90 32.43 -37.25 -11.26
CA LEU A 90 31.69 -36.06 -10.83
C LEU A 90 31.67 -34.98 -11.91
N LEU A 91 32.76 -34.83 -12.68
CA LEU A 91 32.83 -33.89 -13.79
C LEU A 91 31.90 -34.29 -14.93
N SER A 92 31.86 -35.58 -15.30
CA SER A 92 30.94 -36.10 -16.32
C SER A 92 29.47 -35.96 -15.89
N GLU A 93 29.15 -36.29 -14.64
CA GLU A 93 27.81 -36.12 -14.09
C GLU A 93 27.39 -34.64 -14.07
N ALA A 94 28.28 -33.73 -13.69
CA ALA A 94 28.02 -32.30 -13.73
C ALA A 94 27.78 -31.79 -15.17
N GLN A 95 28.51 -32.31 -16.16
CA GLN A 95 28.30 -31.96 -17.57
C GLN A 95 26.95 -32.46 -18.10
N GLU A 96 26.54 -33.68 -17.75
CA GLU A 96 25.24 -34.23 -18.13
C GLU A 96 24.08 -33.47 -17.49
N ASN A 97 24.20 -33.14 -16.20
CA ASN A 97 23.23 -32.30 -15.49
C ASN A 97 23.13 -30.89 -16.12
N LEU A 98 24.25 -30.30 -16.55
CA LEU A 98 24.24 -29.01 -17.23
C LEU A 98 23.54 -29.10 -18.59
N ARG A 99 23.78 -30.18 -19.34
CA ARG A 99 23.13 -30.41 -20.65
C ARG A 99 21.62 -30.58 -20.50
N THR A 100 21.17 -31.45 -19.61
CA THR A 100 19.74 -31.71 -19.38
C THR A 100 19.00 -30.47 -18.85
N ASN A 101 19.64 -29.67 -18.00
CA ASN A 101 19.06 -28.39 -17.55
C ASN A 101 18.98 -27.37 -18.68
N THR A 102 19.98 -27.29 -19.56
CA THR A 102 19.93 -26.44 -20.76
C THR A 102 18.76 -26.84 -21.67
N GLU A 103 18.60 -28.14 -21.96
CA GLU A 103 17.50 -28.66 -22.79
C GLU A 103 16.12 -28.36 -22.18
N ARG A 104 15.96 -28.46 -20.85
CA ARG A 104 14.73 -28.08 -20.14
C ARG A 104 14.42 -26.58 -20.24
N LEU A 105 15.44 -25.73 -20.09
CA LEU A 105 15.29 -24.29 -20.19
C LEU A 105 14.94 -23.86 -21.63
N GLU A 106 15.54 -24.50 -22.63
CA GLU A 106 15.20 -24.27 -24.04
C GLU A 106 13.76 -24.68 -24.37
N SER A 107 13.31 -25.84 -23.88
CA SER A 107 11.91 -26.28 -24.03
C SER A 107 10.94 -25.31 -23.36
N SER A 108 11.22 -24.88 -22.13
CA SER A 108 10.38 -23.90 -21.42
C SER A 108 10.36 -22.54 -22.12
N ALA A 109 11.50 -22.09 -22.67
CA ALA A 109 11.58 -20.87 -23.44
C ALA A 109 10.76 -20.95 -24.74
N LEU A 110 10.71 -22.11 -25.39
CA LEU A 110 9.88 -22.33 -26.56
C LEU A 110 8.39 -22.27 -26.22
N ASP A 111 7.96 -22.90 -25.13
CA ASP A 111 6.56 -22.87 -24.66
C ASP A 111 6.11 -21.45 -24.27
N MET A 112 7.00 -20.67 -23.66
CA MET A 112 6.72 -19.26 -23.37
C MET A 112 6.58 -18.44 -24.66
N ARG A 113 7.43 -18.68 -25.68
CA ARG A 113 7.33 -17.98 -26.97
C ARG A 113 6.04 -18.30 -27.71
N THR A 114 5.61 -19.57 -27.71
CA THR A 114 4.33 -19.95 -28.34
C THR A 114 3.14 -19.33 -27.60
N THR A 115 3.18 -19.28 -26.27
CA THR A 115 2.15 -18.62 -25.46
C THR A 115 2.10 -17.11 -25.73
N ILE A 116 3.25 -16.45 -25.82
CA ILE A 116 3.33 -15.01 -26.15
C ILE A 116 2.74 -14.75 -27.54
N ALA A 117 3.13 -15.54 -28.55
CA ALA A 117 2.59 -15.39 -29.91
C ALA A 117 1.06 -15.58 -29.97
N SER A 118 0.53 -16.55 -29.22
CA SER A 118 -0.92 -16.75 -29.10
C SER A 118 -1.63 -15.54 -28.47
N ARG A 119 -1.04 -14.93 -27.44
CA ARG A 119 -1.61 -13.74 -26.79
C ARG A 119 -1.51 -12.49 -27.66
N GLU A 120 -0.44 -12.35 -28.43
CA GLU A 120 -0.30 -11.27 -29.41
C GLU A 120 -1.39 -11.36 -30.49
N GLN A 121 -1.72 -12.57 -30.94
CA GLN A 121 -2.84 -12.78 -31.87
C GLN A 121 -4.20 -12.42 -31.27
N GLU A 122 -4.47 -12.81 -30.01
CA GLU A 122 -5.69 -12.42 -29.29
C GLU A 122 -5.80 -10.89 -29.13
N LEU A 123 -4.69 -10.22 -28.80
CA LEU A 123 -4.65 -8.76 -28.68
C LEU A 123 -4.93 -8.07 -30.00
N GLN A 124 -4.40 -8.60 -31.11
CA GLN A 124 -4.70 -8.07 -32.44
C GLN A 124 -6.19 -8.21 -32.77
N GLN A 125 -6.79 -9.36 -32.48
CA GLN A 125 -8.23 -9.56 -32.70
C GLN A 125 -9.08 -8.57 -31.89
N VAL A 126 -8.76 -8.35 -30.62
CA VAL A 126 -9.46 -7.37 -29.77
C VAL A 126 -9.28 -5.94 -30.30
N GLN A 127 -8.11 -5.61 -30.84
CA GLN A 127 -7.86 -4.31 -31.44
C GLN A 127 -8.71 -4.10 -32.70
N ASP A 128 -8.81 -5.10 -33.57
CA ASP A 128 -9.66 -5.05 -34.76
C ASP A 128 -11.15 -4.90 -34.38
N GLU A 129 -11.60 -5.57 -33.31
CA GLU A 129 -12.97 -5.41 -32.76
C GLU A 129 -13.22 -3.99 -32.22
N ILE A 130 -12.24 -3.37 -31.54
CA ILE A 130 -12.35 -1.99 -31.07
C ILE A 130 -12.48 -1.03 -32.26
N GLU A 131 -11.65 -1.20 -33.30
CA GLU A 131 -11.72 -0.37 -34.51
C GLU A 131 -13.09 -0.47 -35.21
N GLN A 132 -13.67 -1.68 -35.28
CA GLN A 132 -15.02 -1.88 -35.81
C GLN A 132 -16.11 -1.19 -34.96
N LEU A 133 -15.98 -1.23 -33.63
CA LEU A 133 -16.90 -0.53 -32.73
C LEU A 133 -16.79 0.99 -32.84
N GLU A 134 -15.58 1.53 -33.01
CA GLU A 134 -15.35 2.96 -33.23
C GLU A 134 -16.00 3.46 -34.53
N VAL A 135 -15.86 2.69 -35.63
CA VAL A 135 -16.54 2.98 -36.90
C VAL A 135 -18.05 2.99 -36.72
N THR A 136 -18.59 1.99 -36.02
CA THR A 136 -20.03 1.89 -35.76
C THR A 136 -20.54 3.06 -34.91
N ALA A 137 -19.80 3.44 -33.87
CA ALA A 137 -20.13 4.61 -33.04
C ALA A 137 -20.10 5.91 -33.84
N ALA A 138 -19.17 6.07 -34.77
CA ALA A 138 -19.10 7.23 -35.66
C ALA A 138 -20.32 7.32 -36.59
N ILE A 139 -20.79 6.19 -37.13
CA ILE A 139 -22.01 6.12 -37.95
C ILE A 139 -23.22 6.55 -37.11
N LEU A 140 -23.41 5.97 -35.91
CA LEU A 140 -24.52 6.32 -35.03
C LEU A 140 -24.52 7.79 -34.61
N HIS A 141 -23.33 8.37 -34.38
CA HIS A 141 -23.20 9.79 -34.06
C HIS A 141 -23.60 10.69 -35.23
N ARG A 142 -23.26 10.29 -36.47
CA ARG A 142 -23.69 10.98 -37.69
C ARG A 142 -25.20 10.93 -37.86
N ASP A 143 -25.81 9.75 -37.70
CA ASP A 143 -27.25 9.57 -37.84
C ASP A 143 -28.02 10.38 -36.80
N LYS A 144 -27.54 10.41 -35.55
CA LYS A 144 -28.08 11.28 -34.51
C LYS A 144 -28.05 12.76 -34.93
N GLY A 145 -26.97 13.21 -35.57
CA GLY A 145 -26.86 14.57 -36.11
C GLY A 145 -27.94 14.87 -37.15
N ILE A 146 -28.11 13.97 -38.12
CA ILE A 146 -29.15 14.08 -39.16
C ILE A 146 -30.55 14.14 -38.54
N LEU A 147 -30.85 13.27 -37.58
CA LEU A 147 -32.13 13.26 -36.87
C LEU A 147 -32.38 14.56 -36.09
N LEU A 148 -31.37 15.10 -35.41
CA LEU A 148 -31.50 16.38 -34.70
C LEU A 148 -31.79 17.54 -35.65
N ASP A 149 -31.17 17.57 -36.82
CA ASP A 149 -31.43 18.63 -37.80
C ASP A 149 -32.81 18.48 -38.45
N GLN A 150 -33.29 17.25 -38.69
CA GLN A 150 -34.67 16.99 -39.10
C GLN A 150 -35.68 17.48 -38.05
N VAL A 151 -35.43 17.23 -36.75
CA VAL A 151 -36.30 17.71 -35.67
C VAL A 151 -36.31 19.24 -35.60
N LYS A 152 -35.17 19.91 -35.79
CA LYS A 152 -35.12 21.38 -35.84
C LYS A 152 -35.92 21.94 -37.02
N LEU A 153 -35.82 21.32 -38.20
CA LEU A 153 -36.57 21.71 -39.38
C LEU A 153 -38.08 21.59 -39.13
N ALA A 154 -38.53 20.45 -38.60
CA ALA A 154 -39.93 20.23 -38.26
C ALA A 154 -40.45 21.21 -37.19
N LEU A 155 -39.62 21.60 -36.22
CA LEU A 155 -39.97 22.63 -35.24
C LEU A 155 -40.11 24.01 -35.89
N ALA A 156 -39.22 24.38 -36.80
CA ALA A 156 -39.31 25.64 -37.53
C ALA A 156 -40.56 25.71 -38.43
N GLU A 157 -40.87 24.63 -39.15
CA GLU A 157 -42.10 24.50 -39.95
C GLU A 157 -43.35 24.63 -39.08
N LYS A 158 -43.36 24.01 -37.89
CA LYS A 158 -44.44 24.14 -36.93
C LYS A 158 -44.60 25.59 -36.42
N GLU A 159 -43.50 26.26 -36.10
CA GLU A 159 -43.53 27.67 -35.65
C GLU A 159 -44.05 28.61 -36.74
N GLU A 160 -43.68 28.36 -38.00
CA GLU A 160 -44.20 29.06 -39.17
C GLU A 160 -45.71 28.86 -39.33
N ALA A 161 -46.18 27.62 -39.28
CA ALA A 161 -47.60 27.29 -39.37
C ALA A 161 -48.41 27.95 -38.25
N VAL A 162 -47.88 27.99 -37.03
CA VAL A 162 -48.50 28.70 -35.89
C VAL A 162 -48.56 30.21 -36.14
N ARG A 163 -47.55 30.79 -36.79
CA ARG A 163 -47.52 32.21 -37.13
C ARG A 163 -48.57 32.55 -38.19
N GLN A 164 -48.63 31.78 -39.27
CA GLN A 164 -49.64 31.93 -40.33
C GLN A 164 -51.07 31.82 -39.76
N LEU A 165 -51.31 30.85 -38.87
CA LEU A 165 -52.59 30.70 -38.19
C LEU A 165 -52.96 31.94 -37.35
N ARG A 166 -51.99 32.59 -36.69
CA ARG A 166 -52.24 33.84 -35.93
C ARG A 166 -52.55 35.00 -36.85
N GLU A 167 -51.87 35.12 -37.98
CA GLU A 167 -52.09 36.18 -38.97
C GLU A 167 -53.48 36.04 -39.61
N SER A 168 -53.86 34.85 -40.08
CA SER A 168 -55.21 34.59 -40.61
C SER A 168 -56.30 34.90 -39.59
N HIS A 169 -56.10 34.49 -38.33
CA HIS A 169 -57.07 34.75 -37.27
C HIS A 169 -57.21 36.25 -36.92
N SER A 170 -56.16 37.05 -37.13
CA SER A 170 -56.21 38.50 -36.97
C SER A 170 -56.95 39.21 -38.10
N ALA A 171 -56.89 38.67 -39.33
CA ALA A 171 -57.52 39.23 -40.52
C ALA A 171 -59.04 38.97 -40.59
N GLN A 172 -59.54 37.88 -39.99
CA GLN A 172 -60.97 37.51 -40.00
C GLN A 172 -61.83 38.21 -38.92
N ARG A 173 -61.31 39.21 -38.19
CA ARG A 173 -62.00 39.79 -37.03
C ARG A 173 -63.19 40.73 -37.33
N ASP A 174 -63.45 41.10 -38.59
CA ASP A 174 -64.46 42.11 -38.95
C ASP A 174 -65.62 41.63 -39.87
N GLY A 175 -65.82 40.32 -40.03
CA GLY A 175 -66.90 39.77 -40.89
C GLY A 175 -68.02 39.03 -40.12
N PRO A 176 -69.31 39.40 -40.29
CA PRO A 176 -70.41 38.66 -39.67
C PRO A 176 -70.81 37.46 -40.54
N SER A 177 -70.30 36.27 -40.20
CA SER A 177 -70.85 34.92 -40.44
C SER A 177 -69.73 33.86 -40.38
N HIS A 178 -69.00 33.78 -39.25
CA HIS A 178 -67.80 32.92 -39.10
C HIS A 178 -67.97 31.70 -38.18
N GLU A 179 -69.17 31.45 -37.62
CA GLU A 179 -69.35 30.36 -36.64
C GLU A 179 -69.14 28.96 -37.23
N ASP A 180 -69.63 28.70 -38.44
CA ASP A 180 -69.46 27.39 -39.09
C ASP A 180 -68.01 27.13 -39.53
N GLU A 181 -67.31 28.18 -39.97
CA GLU A 181 -65.90 28.07 -40.37
C GLU A 181 -64.98 27.89 -39.14
N LEU A 182 -65.28 28.56 -38.02
CA LEU A 182 -64.62 28.32 -36.74
C LEU A 182 -64.90 26.93 -36.18
N ALA A 183 -66.10 26.39 -36.39
CA ALA A 183 -66.43 25.03 -35.99
C ALA A 183 -65.61 24.00 -36.79
N SER A 184 -65.50 24.17 -38.11
CA SER A 184 -64.66 23.33 -38.98
C SER A 184 -63.17 23.40 -38.57
N LEU A 185 -62.65 24.61 -38.32
CA LEU A 185 -61.24 24.81 -37.96
C LEU A 185 -60.90 24.25 -36.56
N ARG A 186 -61.88 24.24 -35.63
CA ARG A 186 -61.74 23.55 -34.33
C ARG A 186 -61.68 22.04 -34.50
N GLN A 187 -62.50 21.47 -35.39
CA GLN A 187 -62.51 20.05 -35.67
C GLN A 187 -61.20 19.59 -36.33
N ASP A 188 -60.69 20.35 -37.30
CA ASP A 188 -59.38 20.06 -37.92
C ASP A 188 -58.24 20.15 -36.91
N LYS A 189 -58.27 21.12 -35.98
CA LYS A 189 -57.25 21.20 -34.92
C LYS A 189 -57.36 20.08 -33.89
N GLU A 190 -58.57 19.62 -33.57
CA GLU A 190 -58.73 18.49 -32.65
C GLU A 190 -58.23 17.19 -33.29
N THR A 191 -58.52 16.96 -34.57
CA THR A 191 -57.99 15.78 -35.29
C THR A 191 -56.46 15.82 -35.43
N GLU A 192 -55.86 17.00 -35.69
CA GLU A 192 -54.40 17.14 -35.72
C GLU A 192 -53.77 16.95 -34.33
N LYS A 193 -54.44 17.42 -33.27
CA LYS A 193 -54.01 17.17 -31.89
C LYS A 193 -54.06 15.67 -31.56
N GLU A 194 -55.13 14.97 -31.91
CA GLU A 194 -55.23 13.50 -31.75
C GLU A 194 -54.12 12.78 -32.51
N ARG A 195 -53.80 13.22 -33.73
CA ARG A 195 -52.70 12.66 -34.53
C ARG A 195 -51.34 12.86 -33.85
N LEU A 196 -51.08 14.04 -33.31
CA LEU A 196 -49.84 14.33 -32.56
C LEU A 196 -49.76 13.55 -31.25
N GLU A 197 -50.87 13.39 -30.53
CA GLU A 197 -50.93 12.57 -29.32
C GLU A 197 -50.65 11.09 -29.63
N ALA A 198 -51.17 10.57 -30.74
CA ALA A 198 -50.87 9.22 -31.22
C ALA A 198 -49.38 9.06 -31.57
N LEU A 199 -48.76 10.04 -32.23
CA LEU A 199 -47.32 10.02 -32.54
C LEU A 199 -46.46 10.03 -31.27
N ILE A 200 -46.83 10.84 -30.27
CA ILE A 200 -46.14 10.86 -28.96
C ILE A 200 -46.28 9.52 -28.25
N ALA A 201 -47.46 8.88 -28.32
CA ALA A 201 -47.67 7.56 -27.76
C ALA A 201 -46.79 6.50 -28.45
N GLN A 202 -46.67 6.55 -29.78
CA GLN A 202 -45.79 5.67 -30.54
C GLN A 202 -44.31 5.84 -30.14
N LEU A 203 -43.81 7.08 -30.08
CA LEU A 203 -42.42 7.35 -29.68
C LEU A 203 -42.13 6.90 -28.23
N ARG A 204 -43.12 6.98 -27.33
CA ARG A 204 -43.00 6.44 -25.96
C ARG A 204 -42.92 4.91 -25.98
N ALA A 205 -43.72 4.24 -26.80
CA ALA A 205 -43.68 2.79 -26.96
C ALA A 205 -42.33 2.32 -27.52
N GLU A 206 -41.80 2.98 -28.55
CA GLU A 206 -40.47 2.70 -29.13
C GLU A 206 -39.35 2.87 -28.09
N ARG A 207 -39.37 3.96 -27.31
CA ARG A 207 -38.42 4.15 -26.21
C ARG A 207 -38.49 3.03 -25.17
N ASP A 208 -39.68 2.53 -24.88
CA ASP A 208 -39.87 1.46 -23.89
C ASP A 208 -39.46 0.08 -24.45
N VAL A 209 -39.54 -0.14 -25.77
CA VAL A 209 -38.89 -1.27 -26.46
C VAL A 209 -37.37 -1.20 -26.28
N PHE A 210 -36.75 -0.06 -26.61
CA PHE A 210 -35.30 0.14 -26.41
C PHE A 210 -34.84 -0.10 -24.96
N ARG A 211 -35.64 0.30 -23.97
CA ARG A 211 -35.34 0.01 -22.56
C ARG A 211 -35.37 -1.47 -22.23
N ARG A 212 -36.29 -2.23 -22.83
CA ARG A 212 -36.38 -3.68 -22.65
C ARG A 212 -35.20 -4.40 -23.30
N GLU A 213 -34.88 -4.06 -24.55
CA GLU A 213 -33.72 -4.61 -25.26
C GLU A 213 -32.42 -4.34 -24.50
N LYS A 214 -32.26 -3.12 -23.96
CA LYS A 214 -31.12 -2.80 -23.10
C LYS A 214 -31.04 -3.70 -21.86
N MET A 215 -32.17 -3.92 -21.18
CA MET A 215 -32.22 -4.80 -20.01
C MET A 215 -31.91 -6.26 -20.38
N GLU A 216 -32.40 -6.74 -21.53
CA GLU A 216 -32.08 -8.08 -22.03
C GLU A 216 -30.58 -8.24 -22.28
N CYS A 217 -29.93 -7.29 -22.96
CA CYS A 217 -28.48 -7.30 -23.13
C CYS A 217 -27.72 -7.27 -21.80
N GLU A 218 -28.16 -6.45 -20.83
CA GLU A 218 -27.55 -6.43 -19.50
C GLU A 218 -27.70 -7.78 -18.77
N THR A 219 -28.85 -8.44 -18.90
CA THR A 219 -29.05 -9.78 -18.34
C THR A 219 -28.19 -10.84 -19.02
N GLU A 220 -28.04 -10.78 -20.35
CA GLU A 220 -27.20 -11.72 -21.12
C GLU A 220 -25.72 -11.59 -20.73
N ILE A 221 -25.22 -10.36 -20.57
CA ILE A 221 -23.88 -10.10 -20.04
C ILE A 221 -23.71 -10.72 -18.65
N GLN A 222 -24.73 -10.65 -17.81
CA GLN A 222 -24.72 -11.22 -16.46
C GLN A 222 -24.68 -12.75 -16.49
N THR A 223 -25.47 -13.40 -17.37
CA THR A 223 -25.44 -14.85 -17.56
C THR A 223 -24.10 -15.33 -18.10
N LEU A 224 -23.50 -14.64 -19.07
CA LEU A 224 -22.17 -14.97 -19.58
C LEU A 224 -21.09 -14.86 -18.49
N ARG A 225 -21.15 -13.82 -17.64
CA ARG A 225 -20.27 -13.70 -16.47
C ARG A 225 -20.44 -14.85 -15.49
N ASN A 226 -21.66 -15.32 -15.28
CA ASN A 226 -21.95 -16.44 -14.39
C ASN A 226 -21.51 -17.79 -14.98
N ALA A 227 -21.72 -18.02 -16.28
CA ALA A 227 -21.26 -19.23 -16.96
C ALA A 227 -19.73 -19.38 -16.90
N ASN A 228 -19.00 -18.28 -17.07
CA ASN A 228 -17.54 -18.27 -16.89
C ASN A 228 -17.10 -18.57 -15.46
N ARG A 229 -17.91 -18.24 -14.44
CA ARG A 229 -17.64 -18.65 -13.04
C ARG A 229 -17.83 -20.15 -12.85
N SER A 230 -18.89 -20.73 -13.43
CA SER A 230 -19.20 -22.16 -13.29
C SER A 230 -18.15 -23.05 -13.97
N ASN A 231 -17.66 -22.66 -15.14
CA ASN A 231 -16.62 -23.41 -15.86
C ASN A 231 -15.26 -23.37 -15.14
N SER A 232 -14.98 -22.32 -14.38
CA SER A 232 -13.76 -22.23 -13.55
C SER A 232 -13.82 -23.14 -12.32
N ALA A 233 -15.01 -23.54 -11.85
CA ALA A 233 -15.17 -24.37 -10.66
C ALA A 233 -15.07 -25.88 -10.94
N GLN A 234 -15.41 -26.33 -12.16
CA GLN A 234 -15.44 -27.76 -12.49
C GLN A 234 -14.07 -28.36 -12.89
N ASN A 235 -13.06 -27.55 -13.20
CA ASN A 235 -11.71 -28.04 -13.55
C ASN A 235 -10.80 -28.36 -12.34
N GLY A 236 -11.30 -28.24 -11.11
CA GLY A 236 -10.52 -28.44 -9.88
C GLY A 236 -10.54 -29.86 -9.29
N GLN A 237 -11.20 -30.83 -9.93
CA GLN A 237 -11.47 -32.12 -9.29
C GLN A 237 -11.19 -33.33 -10.20
N VAL A 238 -9.92 -33.58 -10.53
CA VAL A 238 -9.50 -34.88 -11.08
C VAL A 238 -8.20 -35.38 -10.43
N ASN A 239 -8.36 -36.48 -9.69
CA ASN A 239 -7.42 -37.55 -9.34
C ASN A 239 -6.32 -37.36 -8.27
N GLY A 240 -6.43 -38.18 -7.22
CA GLY A 240 -5.34 -38.54 -6.31
C GLY A 240 -5.78 -39.49 -5.19
N GLN A 241 -5.93 -40.78 -5.50
CA GLN A 241 -6.20 -41.85 -4.53
C GLN A 241 -4.85 -42.48 -4.07
N PRO A 242 -4.64 -42.79 -2.78
CA PRO A 242 -3.33 -43.25 -2.28
C PRO A 242 -3.26 -44.75 -2.05
N THR A 243 -2.11 -45.35 -2.35
CA THR A 243 -1.70 -46.66 -1.83
C THR A 243 -0.23 -46.59 -1.38
N GLY A 244 0.09 -47.23 -0.25
CA GLY A 244 1.46 -47.62 0.05
C GLY A 244 2.00 -47.29 1.45
N SER A 245 1.68 -48.18 2.39
CA SER A 245 2.39 -48.49 3.64
C SER A 245 3.93 -48.41 3.60
N SER A 246 4.57 -47.86 4.65
CA SER A 246 5.69 -48.51 5.36
C SER A 246 6.07 -47.75 6.64
N SER A 247 6.42 -48.50 7.68
CA SER A 247 6.78 -48.07 9.03
C SER A 247 8.07 -47.24 9.11
N ASP A 248 8.12 -46.31 10.06
CA ASP A 248 9.02 -46.37 11.22
C ASP A 248 8.84 -45.11 12.09
N VAL A 249 8.62 -45.32 13.39
CA VAL A 249 8.41 -44.28 14.40
C VAL A 249 9.77 -43.74 14.86
N PRO A 250 9.90 -42.41 14.99
CA PRO A 250 10.59 -41.89 16.17
C PRO A 250 9.88 -40.68 16.79
N LEU A 251 9.66 -40.80 18.11
CA LEU A 251 9.46 -39.76 19.13
C LEU A 251 8.39 -38.68 18.85
N ASP A 252 7.34 -38.79 19.65
CA ASP A 252 6.09 -38.03 19.63
C ASP A 252 6.29 -36.52 19.87
N ILE A 253 6.31 -35.79 18.75
CA ILE A 253 6.29 -34.33 18.64
C ILE A 253 5.09 -33.71 19.41
N SER A 254 4.01 -34.47 19.64
CA SER A 254 2.83 -33.98 20.36
C SER A 254 3.14 -33.58 21.79
N GLN A 255 4.01 -34.31 22.50
CA GLN A 255 4.37 -33.99 23.89
C GLN A 255 5.20 -32.70 24.03
N ILE A 256 5.98 -32.34 23.00
CA ILE A 256 6.75 -31.09 22.98
C ILE A 256 5.84 -29.90 22.69
N ILE A 257 4.83 -30.09 21.83
CA ILE A 257 3.84 -29.05 21.49
C ILE A 257 2.99 -28.68 22.72
N ASP A 258 2.59 -29.67 23.52
CA ASP A 258 1.78 -29.43 24.73
C ASP A 258 2.55 -28.64 25.80
N GLN A 259 3.84 -28.93 26.01
CA GLN A 259 4.70 -28.18 26.95
C GLN A 259 4.97 -26.72 26.52
N VAL A 260 4.97 -26.43 25.22
CA VAL A 260 5.20 -25.08 24.69
C VAL A 260 3.93 -24.23 24.78
N MET A 261 2.77 -24.84 24.55
CA MET A 261 1.46 -24.18 24.64
C MET A 261 1.12 -23.74 26.07
N GLU A 262 1.45 -24.56 27.08
CA GLU A 262 1.15 -24.24 28.49
C GLU A 262 1.97 -23.03 29.00
N LYS A 263 3.25 -22.93 28.59
CA LYS A 263 4.12 -21.78 28.94
C LYS A 263 3.71 -20.49 28.23
N PHE A 264 3.09 -20.58 27.06
CA PHE A 264 2.64 -19.44 26.28
C PHE A 264 1.40 -18.77 26.90
N LEU A 265 0.43 -19.57 27.35
CA LEU A 265 -0.80 -19.07 27.96
C LEU A 265 -0.54 -18.38 29.31
N ALA A 266 0.41 -18.88 30.10
CA ALA A 266 0.81 -18.26 31.37
C ALA A 266 1.51 -16.88 31.21
N SER A 267 1.94 -16.51 30.00
CA SER A 267 2.67 -15.27 29.73
C SER A 267 1.77 -14.11 29.26
N GLN A 268 0.59 -14.41 28.70
CA GLN A 268 -0.36 -13.39 28.22
C GLN A 268 -1.12 -12.67 29.35
N GLU A 269 -1.26 -13.30 30.52
CA GLU A 269 -2.11 -12.77 31.60
C GLU A 269 -1.50 -11.58 32.37
N ARG A 270 -0.27 -11.16 32.04
CA ARG A 270 0.47 -10.11 32.76
C ARG A 270 0.53 -8.73 32.07
N GLN A 271 -0.17 -8.52 30.94
CA GLN A 271 -0.04 -7.27 30.17
C GLN A 271 -1.37 -6.57 29.82
N THR A 272 -2.20 -6.22 30.80
CA THR A 272 -3.25 -5.20 30.60
C THR A 272 -3.40 -4.27 31.80
N SER A 273 -2.72 -3.11 31.75
CA SER A 273 -3.24 -1.80 32.22
C SER A 273 -2.09 -0.81 32.48
N ASN A 274 -1.90 0.15 31.57
CA ASN A 274 -1.21 1.41 31.88
C ASN A 274 -1.67 2.49 30.90
N GLY A 275 -2.86 3.05 31.17
CA GLY A 275 -3.40 4.20 30.45
C GLY A 275 -2.84 5.50 31.02
N THR A 276 -2.00 6.19 30.24
CA THR A 276 -1.47 7.51 30.57
C THR A 276 -2.56 8.58 30.40
N ARG A 277 -2.94 9.21 31.51
CA ARG A 277 -4.00 10.23 31.61
C ARG A 277 -3.42 11.62 31.29
N THR A 278 -3.67 12.15 30.10
CA THR A 278 -3.30 13.53 29.74
C THR A 278 -4.38 14.51 30.21
N LYS A 279 -4.01 15.52 31.01
CA LYS A 279 -4.90 16.59 31.50
C LYS A 279 -5.41 17.44 30.32
N GLY A 280 -6.73 17.48 30.14
CA GLY A 280 -7.40 18.16 29.03
C GLY A 280 -7.38 19.68 29.17
N ARG A 281 -6.78 20.36 28.18
CA ARG A 281 -6.87 21.81 28.02
C ARG A 281 -8.15 22.10 27.23
N SER A 282 -9.09 22.83 27.83
CA SER A 282 -10.34 23.25 27.18
C SER A 282 -10.05 23.95 25.84
N THR A 283 -10.60 23.43 24.74
CA THR A 283 -10.37 23.97 23.40
C THR A 283 -11.33 25.15 23.15
N LYS A 284 -10.79 26.28 22.67
CA LYS A 284 -11.60 27.48 22.38
C LYS A 284 -12.77 27.13 21.43
N PRO A 285 -13.99 27.68 21.66
CA PRO A 285 -15.11 27.58 20.73
C PRO A 285 -14.69 27.94 19.29
N GLY A 286 -15.11 27.14 18.30
CA GLY A 286 -14.76 27.36 16.89
C GLY A 286 -13.35 26.93 16.45
N SER A 287 -12.50 26.48 17.37
CA SER A 287 -11.17 25.95 17.00
C SER A 287 -11.27 24.64 16.20
N ALA A 288 -10.30 24.40 15.32
CA ALA A 288 -10.22 23.17 14.54
C ALA A 288 -10.21 21.91 15.43
N ALA A 289 -9.53 22.01 16.58
CA ALA A 289 -9.43 20.93 17.56
C ALA A 289 -10.81 20.59 18.15
N ARG A 290 -11.58 21.62 18.56
CA ARG A 290 -12.94 21.42 19.08
C ARG A 290 -13.87 20.82 18.04
N ILE A 291 -13.82 21.29 16.79
CA ILE A 291 -14.64 20.73 15.69
C ILE A 291 -14.31 19.25 15.49
N LEU A 292 -13.03 18.88 15.47
CA LEU A 292 -12.61 17.47 15.35
C LEU A 292 -13.03 16.63 16.55
N GLU A 293 -13.00 17.20 17.76
CA GLU A 293 -13.45 16.54 18.99
C GLU A 293 -14.96 16.30 18.97
N VAL A 294 -15.77 17.33 18.65
CA VAL A 294 -17.22 17.22 18.49
C VAL A 294 -17.57 16.20 17.41
N LYS A 295 -16.92 16.25 16.25
CA LYS A 295 -17.08 15.27 15.17
C LYS A 295 -16.78 13.84 15.65
N ARG A 296 -15.64 13.64 16.33
CA ARG A 296 -15.24 12.32 16.84
C ARG A 296 -16.23 11.80 17.88
N LYS A 297 -16.69 12.65 18.79
CA LYS A 297 -17.67 12.29 19.82
C LYS A 297 -19.03 11.96 19.21
N ALA A 298 -19.48 12.75 18.24
CA ALA A 298 -20.76 12.54 17.55
C ALA A 298 -20.77 11.24 16.74
N LEU A 299 -19.71 10.99 15.95
CA LEU A 299 -19.61 9.77 15.15
C LEU A 299 -19.31 8.53 15.99
N GLY A 300 -18.45 8.64 17.01
CA GLY A 300 -18.09 7.52 17.88
C GLY A 300 -19.18 7.11 18.88
N ALA A 301 -20.26 7.88 18.99
CA ALA A 301 -21.45 7.50 19.75
C ALA A 301 -22.44 6.64 18.93
N LEU A 302 -22.16 6.44 17.63
CA LEU A 302 -22.97 5.61 16.73
C LEU A 302 -22.35 4.22 16.58
N ASP A 303 -23.18 3.21 16.38
CA ASP A 303 -22.72 1.88 15.97
C ASP A 303 -22.02 1.96 14.60
N ALA A 304 -21.06 1.06 14.33
CA ALA A 304 -20.23 1.12 13.13
C ALA A 304 -21.03 1.20 11.81
N ASP A 305 -22.10 0.42 11.68
CA ASP A 305 -22.97 0.44 10.50
C ASP A 305 -23.74 1.76 10.36
N LYS A 306 -24.22 2.30 11.49
CA LYS A 306 -24.89 3.61 11.52
C LYS A 306 -23.91 4.74 11.23
N GLU A 307 -22.70 4.68 11.77
CA GLU A 307 -21.64 5.64 11.49
C GLU A 307 -21.34 5.68 9.98
N ALA A 308 -21.23 4.51 9.34
CA ALA A 308 -21.04 4.41 7.89
C ALA A 308 -22.23 4.99 7.10
N ALA A 309 -23.46 4.65 7.48
CA ALA A 309 -24.68 5.18 6.86
C ALA A 309 -24.77 6.71 6.99
N TRP A 310 -24.47 7.25 8.18
CA TRP A 310 -24.43 8.70 8.44
C TRP A 310 -23.34 9.40 7.63
N LYS A 311 -22.13 8.85 7.54
CA LYS A 311 -21.06 9.40 6.69
C LYS A 311 -21.46 9.42 5.22
N GLY A 312 -22.08 8.34 4.72
CA GLY A 312 -22.60 8.27 3.35
C GLY A 312 -23.66 9.34 3.07
N LEU A 313 -24.65 9.47 3.97
CA LEU A 313 -25.69 10.49 3.88
C LEU A 313 -25.13 11.91 3.90
N LEU A 314 -24.23 12.22 4.85
CA LEU A 314 -23.61 13.54 4.95
C LEU A 314 -22.80 13.87 3.69
N HIS A 315 -22.05 12.90 3.17
CA HIS A 315 -21.25 13.04 1.96
C HIS A 315 -22.14 13.37 0.75
N GLU A 316 -23.18 12.57 0.52
CA GLU A 316 -24.12 12.77 -0.58
C GLU A 316 -24.87 14.11 -0.47
N THR A 317 -25.36 14.45 0.73
CA THR A 317 -26.07 15.71 0.96
C THR A 317 -25.17 16.91 0.68
N PHE A 318 -23.92 16.85 1.13
CA PHE A 318 -22.94 17.92 0.88
C PHE A 318 -22.66 18.06 -0.62
N CYS A 319 -22.30 16.97 -1.31
CA CYS A 319 -22.02 16.97 -2.75
C CYS A 319 -23.22 17.46 -3.57
N SER A 320 -24.43 16.97 -3.26
CA SER A 320 -25.67 17.37 -3.93
C SER A 320 -25.98 18.85 -3.72
N ALA A 321 -25.84 19.36 -2.49
CA ALA A 321 -26.09 20.76 -2.18
C ALA A 321 -25.09 21.69 -2.89
N THR A 322 -23.80 21.32 -2.95
CA THR A 322 -22.77 22.14 -3.60
C THR A 322 -22.66 21.90 -5.11
N GLY A 323 -23.36 20.92 -5.68
CA GLY A 323 -23.22 20.52 -7.08
C GLY A 323 -21.87 19.85 -7.42
N ALA A 324 -21.11 19.40 -6.41
CA ALA A 324 -19.83 18.74 -6.62
C ALA A 324 -20.04 17.23 -6.81
N THR A 325 -19.24 16.61 -7.69
CA THR A 325 -19.32 15.15 -7.93
C THR A 325 -18.76 14.34 -6.77
N ALA A 326 -17.74 14.88 -6.08
CA ALA A 326 -17.11 14.27 -4.91
C ALA A 326 -16.53 15.35 -3.98
N ILE A 327 -16.34 15.02 -2.69
CA ILE A 327 -15.79 15.96 -1.70
C ILE A 327 -14.40 16.49 -2.08
N ASN A 328 -13.63 15.72 -2.84
CA ASN A 328 -12.30 16.09 -3.32
C ASN A 328 -12.28 16.54 -4.80
N SER A 329 -13.44 16.85 -5.39
CA SER A 329 -13.56 17.28 -6.78
C SER A 329 -14.17 18.69 -6.84
N PHE A 330 -13.36 19.68 -6.45
CA PHE A 330 -13.71 21.10 -6.43
C PHE A 330 -12.85 21.93 -7.39
N GLU A 331 -12.26 21.31 -8.41
CA GLU A 331 -11.38 21.95 -9.38
C GLU A 331 -12.06 23.04 -10.23
N ARG A 332 -13.37 22.89 -10.48
CA ARG A 332 -14.20 23.82 -11.27
C ARG A 332 -15.23 24.56 -10.41
N TYR A 333 -15.11 24.46 -9.08
CA TYR A 333 -16.07 25.10 -8.19
C TYR A 333 -15.88 26.61 -8.18
N ASP A 334 -16.98 27.35 -8.29
CA ASP A 334 -17.02 28.81 -8.28
C ASP A 334 -17.45 29.31 -6.89
N PRO A 335 -16.51 29.57 -5.96
CA PRO A 335 -16.84 30.07 -4.63
C PRO A 335 -17.43 31.48 -4.70
N VAL A 336 -18.11 31.90 -3.63
CA VAL A 336 -18.61 33.27 -3.52
C VAL A 336 -17.43 34.24 -3.41
N ASP A 337 -17.54 35.38 -4.08
CA ASP A 337 -16.55 36.44 -4.05
C ASP A 337 -16.41 37.07 -2.65
N HIS A 338 -15.22 37.61 -2.36
CA HIS A 338 -14.92 38.21 -1.06
C HIS A 338 -15.80 39.43 -0.76
N ASP A 339 -16.07 40.28 -1.74
CA ASP A 339 -16.85 41.51 -1.57
C ASP A 339 -18.31 41.18 -1.25
N THR A 340 -18.86 40.14 -1.89
CA THR A 340 -20.22 39.67 -1.59
C THR A 340 -20.32 39.19 -0.14
N VAL A 341 -19.31 38.46 0.35
CA VAL A 341 -19.27 37.96 1.73
C VAL A 341 -19.10 39.08 2.74
N ASN A 342 -18.27 40.09 2.43
CA ASN A 342 -18.09 41.27 3.28
C ASN A 342 -19.36 42.12 3.32
N ASN A 343 -19.97 42.40 2.17
CA ASN A 343 -21.24 43.12 2.09
C ASN A 343 -22.34 42.40 2.88
N PHE A 344 -22.40 41.07 2.84
CA PHE A 344 -23.32 40.29 3.67
C PHE A 344 -23.00 40.41 5.16
N ALA A 345 -21.72 40.34 5.55
CA ALA A 345 -21.31 40.50 6.95
C ALA A 345 -21.67 41.89 7.51
N ASP A 346 -21.62 42.93 6.66
CA ASP A 346 -22.01 44.30 6.99
C ASP A 346 -23.53 44.55 6.89
N GLY A 347 -24.32 43.53 6.52
CA GLY A 347 -25.77 43.65 6.33
C GLY A 347 -26.21 44.46 5.10
N LYS A 348 -25.28 44.76 4.19
CA LYS A 348 -25.52 45.55 2.96
C LYS A 348 -25.80 44.70 1.72
N GLY A 349 -25.37 43.43 1.72
CA GLY A 349 -25.47 42.51 0.59
C GLY A 349 -26.55 41.44 0.75
N PRO A 350 -26.97 40.79 -0.35
CA PRO A 350 -27.89 39.66 -0.29
C PRO A 350 -27.25 38.49 0.47
N GLY A 351 -28.07 37.73 1.21
CA GLY A 351 -27.61 36.52 1.89
C GLY A 351 -27.43 35.32 0.95
N PRO A 352 -26.98 34.17 1.50
CA PRO A 352 -26.93 32.91 0.77
C PRO A 352 -28.35 32.36 0.55
N GLU A 353 -29.06 32.96 -0.40
CA GLU A 353 -30.41 32.60 -0.84
C GLU A 353 -30.47 32.33 -2.34
N GLY A 354 -31.59 31.77 -2.81
CA GLY A 354 -31.81 31.46 -4.22
C GLY A 354 -30.69 30.59 -4.83
N ALA A 355 -30.11 31.05 -5.94
CA ALA A 355 -29.02 30.36 -6.64
C ALA A 355 -27.73 30.25 -5.79
N ASN A 356 -27.53 31.14 -4.82
CA ASN A 356 -26.33 31.18 -3.98
C ASN A 356 -26.50 30.42 -2.66
N ARG A 357 -27.65 29.77 -2.44
CA ARG A 357 -28.03 29.15 -1.16
C ARG A 357 -26.99 28.19 -0.58
N PHE A 358 -26.28 27.48 -1.44
CA PHE A 358 -25.27 26.49 -1.07
C PHE A 358 -23.88 26.81 -1.63
N ARG A 359 -23.66 28.03 -2.15
CA ARG A 359 -22.34 28.46 -2.60
C ARG A 359 -21.46 28.79 -1.39
N LEU A 360 -20.28 28.18 -1.33
CA LEU A 360 -19.33 28.31 -0.24
C LEU A 360 -18.34 29.44 -0.52
N TYR A 361 -17.89 30.10 0.56
CA TYR A 361 -16.78 31.04 0.51
C TYR A 361 -15.47 30.32 0.87
N PHE A 362 -14.42 30.48 0.06
CA PHE A 362 -13.12 29.81 0.24
C PHE A 362 -11.94 30.76 0.49
N GLY A 363 -12.19 32.06 0.71
CA GLY A 363 -11.14 33.03 1.06
C GLY A 363 -10.49 32.79 2.43
N ASP A 364 -9.73 33.75 2.95
CA ASP A 364 -8.91 33.52 4.14
C ASP A 364 -9.73 33.41 5.43
N ALA A 365 -10.82 34.18 5.55
CA ALA A 365 -11.75 34.13 6.68
C ALA A 365 -12.85 33.05 6.54
N TRP A 366 -12.71 32.07 5.64
CA TRP A 366 -13.79 31.11 5.32
C TRP A 366 -14.40 30.39 6.52
N ARG A 367 -13.62 30.13 7.58
CA ARG A 367 -14.11 29.44 8.78
C ARG A 367 -14.91 30.35 9.71
N THR A 368 -14.59 31.64 9.74
CA THR A 368 -15.23 32.63 10.62
C THR A 368 -16.31 33.44 9.90
N ALA A 369 -16.34 33.41 8.57
CA ALA A 369 -17.33 34.09 7.75
C ALA A 369 -18.76 33.68 8.14
N SER A 370 -19.60 34.67 8.42
CA SER A 370 -21.04 34.49 8.68
C SER A 370 -21.72 33.75 7.53
N TRP A 371 -21.32 34.05 6.29
CA TRP A 371 -21.81 33.40 5.07
C TRP A 371 -21.81 31.86 5.15
N ASN A 372 -20.65 31.26 5.43
CA ASN A 372 -20.55 29.80 5.50
C ASN A 372 -21.34 29.20 6.66
N ARG A 373 -21.52 29.92 7.78
CA ARG A 373 -22.37 29.45 8.89
C ARG A 373 -23.83 29.35 8.46
N VAL A 374 -24.33 30.35 7.75
CA VAL A 374 -25.71 30.34 7.22
C VAL A 374 -25.86 29.23 6.18
N VAL A 375 -24.91 29.04 5.26
CA VAL A 375 -24.93 27.92 4.30
C VAL A 375 -25.00 26.56 5.02
N ILE A 376 -24.22 26.35 6.08
CA ILE A 376 -24.28 25.10 6.85
C ILE A 376 -25.63 24.94 7.54
N SER A 377 -26.20 26.02 8.09
CA SER A 377 -27.53 25.99 8.69
C SER A 377 -28.61 25.58 7.69
N HIS A 378 -28.47 25.93 6.41
CA HIS A 378 -29.35 25.47 5.33
C HIS A 378 -29.15 24.00 4.97
N MET A 379 -27.94 23.45 5.14
CA MET A 379 -27.65 22.03 4.86
C MET A 379 -28.16 21.09 5.96
N ILE A 380 -28.20 21.52 7.22
CA ILE A 380 -28.64 20.67 8.35
C ILE A 380 -30.06 20.10 8.15
N PRO A 381 -31.09 20.88 7.76
CA PRO A 381 -32.42 20.35 7.44
C PRO A 381 -32.40 19.32 6.31
N LEU A 382 -31.56 19.51 5.28
CA LEU A 382 -31.44 18.55 4.18
C LEU A 382 -30.89 17.20 4.68
N VAL A 383 -29.92 17.22 5.59
CA VAL A 383 -29.38 16.01 6.21
C VAL A 383 -30.47 15.28 7.01
N HIS A 384 -31.25 16.00 7.81
CA HIS A 384 -32.37 15.40 8.55
C HIS A 384 -33.45 14.81 7.63
N ALA A 385 -33.81 15.52 6.56
CA ALA A 385 -34.74 15.01 5.55
C ALA A 385 -34.18 13.77 4.82
N GLY A 386 -32.87 13.75 4.52
CA GLY A 386 -32.19 12.60 3.94
C GLY A 386 -32.13 11.40 4.90
N LYS A 387 -31.95 11.63 6.20
CA LYS A 387 -32.02 10.58 7.24
C LYS A 387 -33.40 9.91 7.24
N ALA A 388 -34.47 10.70 7.22
CA ALA A 388 -35.84 10.20 7.17
C ALA A 388 -36.09 9.38 5.90
N ARG A 389 -35.66 9.88 4.73
CA ARG A 389 -35.80 9.17 3.44
C ARG A 389 -35.04 7.85 3.38
N LYS A 390 -33.84 7.79 3.97
CA LYS A 390 -33.00 6.58 3.99
C LYS A 390 -33.28 5.66 5.17
N ASN A 391 -34.25 5.99 6.02
CA ASN A 391 -34.63 5.25 7.21
C ASN A 391 -33.42 4.85 8.10
N ILE A 392 -32.47 5.77 8.31
CA ILE A 392 -31.30 5.50 9.16
C ILE A 392 -31.77 5.45 10.62
N GLY A 393 -31.95 4.23 11.14
CA GLY A 393 -32.44 3.99 12.50
C GLY A 393 -31.48 4.43 13.61
N GLY A 394 -32.02 4.59 14.82
CA GLY A 394 -31.27 4.93 16.04
C GLY A 394 -31.21 6.43 16.37
N SER A 395 -30.45 6.74 17.42
CA SER A 395 -30.27 8.10 17.95
C SER A 395 -29.83 9.05 16.84
N SER A 396 -30.53 10.18 16.71
CA SER A 396 -30.15 11.20 15.73
C SER A 396 -28.81 11.81 16.10
N MET A 397 -27.93 11.98 15.12
CA MET A 397 -26.74 12.80 15.31
C MET A 397 -27.17 14.23 15.63
N THR A 398 -26.54 14.85 16.63
CA THR A 398 -26.85 16.22 17.03
C THR A 398 -26.53 17.21 15.91
N ASN A 399 -27.20 18.37 15.90
CA ASN A 399 -26.93 19.43 14.93
C ASN A 399 -25.45 19.86 14.95
N ASP A 400 -24.86 20.01 16.14
CA ASP A 400 -23.43 20.31 16.30
C ASP A 400 -22.52 19.23 15.68
N GLY A 401 -22.92 17.95 15.77
CA GLY A 401 -22.21 16.84 15.13
C GLY A 401 -22.28 16.89 13.61
N ILE A 402 -23.46 17.19 13.06
CA ILE A 402 -23.67 17.41 11.63
C ILE A 402 -22.86 18.62 11.15
N GLU A 403 -22.94 19.75 11.86
CA GLU A 403 -22.20 20.98 11.56
C GLU A 403 -20.69 20.71 11.54
N ALA A 404 -20.17 20.01 12.55
CA ALA A 404 -18.75 19.66 12.64
C ALA A 404 -18.29 18.75 11.49
N CYS A 405 -19.14 17.82 11.04
CA CYS A 405 -18.88 17.00 9.87
C CYS A 405 -18.82 17.85 8.59
N ILE A 406 -19.81 18.73 8.37
CA ILE A 406 -19.87 19.61 7.20
C ILE A 406 -18.67 20.57 7.18
N TRP A 407 -18.28 21.16 8.32
CA TRP A 407 -17.05 21.96 8.43
C TRP A 407 -15.81 21.17 8.00
N GLY A 408 -15.76 19.89 8.33
CA GLY A 408 -14.70 18.97 7.88
C GLY A 408 -14.69 18.82 6.35
N TYR A 409 -15.85 18.77 5.71
CA TYR A 409 -15.99 18.67 4.26
C TYR A 409 -15.68 19.97 3.54
N ILE A 410 -16.15 21.12 4.05
CA ILE A 410 -15.77 22.45 3.53
C ILE A 410 -14.25 22.62 3.57
N SER A 411 -13.59 22.16 4.65
CA SER A 411 -12.13 22.19 4.73
C SER A 411 -11.46 21.32 3.65
N GLN A 412 -12.02 20.15 3.32
CA GLN A 412 -11.50 19.27 2.28
C GLN A 412 -11.74 19.85 0.88
N ALA A 413 -12.95 20.33 0.62
CA ALA A 413 -13.35 21.01 -0.59
C ALA A 413 -12.46 22.23 -0.88
N ARG A 414 -12.22 23.09 0.13
CA ARG A 414 -11.31 24.24 0.00
C ARG A 414 -9.88 23.81 -0.31
N ASN A 415 -9.37 22.77 0.37
CA ASN A 415 -8.03 22.26 0.12
C ASN A 415 -7.90 21.68 -1.30
N SER A 416 -8.96 21.02 -1.78
CA SER A 416 -9.06 20.55 -3.17
C SER A 416 -9.04 21.73 -4.12
N TRP A 417 -9.97 22.67 -3.99
CA TRP A 417 -10.05 23.89 -4.81
C TRP A 417 -8.72 24.64 -4.85
N LYS A 418 -8.12 24.93 -3.68
CA LYS A 418 -6.83 25.63 -3.57
C LYS A 418 -5.67 24.86 -4.19
N ALA A 419 -5.77 23.54 -4.37
CA ALA A 419 -4.75 22.77 -5.09
C ALA A 419 -4.73 23.12 -6.58
N TYR A 420 -5.88 23.44 -7.17
CA TYR A 420 -6.05 23.78 -8.59
C TYR A 420 -5.96 25.28 -8.88
N GLN A 421 -5.90 26.13 -7.86
CA GLN A 421 -5.69 27.56 -8.06
C GLN A 421 -4.23 27.87 -8.46
N PRO A 422 -4.02 28.81 -9.41
CA PRO A 422 -2.72 29.38 -9.71
C PRO A 422 -2.03 29.91 -8.46
N ARG A 423 -0.70 29.75 -8.41
CA ARG A 423 0.15 30.26 -7.33
C ARG A 423 1.32 31.01 -7.91
N VAL A 424 2.04 31.75 -7.09
CA VAL A 424 3.35 32.29 -7.50
C VAL A 424 4.23 31.12 -7.90
N HIS A 425 4.70 31.13 -9.15
CA HIS A 425 5.55 30.09 -9.71
C HIS A 425 6.87 30.00 -8.91
N SER A 426 7.54 28.85 -8.96
CA SER A 426 8.80 28.62 -8.23
C SER A 426 9.91 29.63 -8.56
N SER A 427 9.85 30.28 -9.73
CA SER A 427 10.76 31.35 -10.14
C SER A 427 10.53 32.68 -9.41
N GLY A 428 9.40 32.85 -8.70
CA GLY A 428 9.02 34.09 -8.03
C GLY A 428 8.60 35.24 -8.95
N SER A 429 8.91 35.15 -10.24
CA SER A 429 8.73 36.22 -11.23
C SER A 429 7.39 36.22 -11.95
N ARG A 430 6.61 35.15 -11.85
CA ARG A 430 5.29 35.02 -12.52
C ARG A 430 4.34 34.16 -11.71
N TYR A 431 3.05 34.27 -11.98
CA TYR A 431 2.07 33.30 -11.53
C TYR A 431 2.07 32.06 -12.44
N GLU A 432 1.73 30.91 -11.86
CA GLU A 432 1.44 29.68 -12.60
C GLU A 432 0.27 29.91 -13.56
N THR A 433 0.28 29.27 -14.73
CA THR A 433 -0.91 29.21 -15.57
C THR A 433 -1.92 28.21 -15.00
N GLN A 434 -3.18 28.28 -15.44
CA GLN A 434 -4.20 27.32 -15.00
C GLN A 434 -3.82 25.87 -15.35
N ALA A 435 -3.21 25.63 -16.51
CA ALA A 435 -2.75 24.31 -16.93
C ALA A 435 -1.61 23.79 -16.02
N GLU A 436 -0.68 24.66 -15.63
CA GLU A 436 0.39 24.32 -14.67
C GLU A 436 -0.20 23.96 -13.29
N ALA A 437 -1.17 24.74 -12.81
CA ALA A 437 -1.83 24.48 -11.54
C ALA A 437 -2.57 23.13 -11.53
N ILE A 438 -3.28 22.79 -12.62
CA ILE A 438 -3.93 21.48 -12.81
C ILE A 438 -2.89 20.35 -12.78
N THR A 439 -1.80 20.51 -13.51
CA THR A 439 -0.71 19.51 -13.57
C THR A 439 -0.09 19.29 -12.20
N ARG A 440 0.21 20.38 -11.46
CA ARG A 440 0.72 20.34 -10.08
C ARG A 440 -0.26 19.65 -9.13
N ALA A 441 -1.54 19.95 -9.23
CA ALA A 441 -2.59 19.34 -8.40
C ALA A 441 -2.67 17.83 -8.64
N LYS A 442 -2.69 17.39 -9.92
CA LYS A 442 -2.69 15.98 -10.32
C LYS A 442 -1.43 15.25 -9.83
N ALA A 443 -0.25 15.83 -10.00
CA ALA A 443 1.00 15.25 -9.52
C ALA A 443 1.00 15.11 -7.98
N SER A 444 0.48 16.11 -7.26
CA SER A 444 0.35 16.07 -5.80
C SER A 444 -0.65 15.02 -5.33
N ALA A 445 -1.77 14.85 -6.06
CA ALA A 445 -2.76 13.82 -5.80
C ALA A 445 -2.16 12.42 -6.03
N ALA A 446 -1.46 12.20 -7.14
CA ALA A 446 -0.76 10.95 -7.43
C ALA A 446 0.28 10.62 -6.33
N LYS A 447 1.09 11.61 -5.92
CA LYS A 447 2.07 11.43 -4.83
C LYS A 447 1.41 11.11 -3.49
N ARG A 448 0.28 11.76 -3.18
CA ARG A 448 -0.50 11.47 -1.97
C ARG A 448 -1.07 10.07 -2.02
N ILE A 449 -1.65 9.65 -3.15
CA ILE A 449 -2.15 8.29 -3.36
C ILE A 449 -1.01 7.28 -3.15
N SER A 450 0.16 7.49 -3.76
CA SER A 450 1.33 6.63 -3.57
C SER A 450 1.82 6.61 -2.11
N SER A 451 1.83 7.75 -1.41
CA SER A 451 2.23 7.82 0.00
C SER A 451 1.20 7.15 0.93
N VAL A 452 -0.10 7.35 0.68
CA VAL A 452 -1.19 6.68 1.40
C VAL A 452 -1.09 5.18 1.14
N ARG A 453 -0.85 4.73 -0.09
CA ARG A 453 -0.61 3.32 -0.42
C ARG A 453 0.61 2.77 0.34
N GLN A 454 1.74 3.47 0.36
CA GLN A 454 2.93 3.06 1.11
C GLN A 454 2.68 2.98 2.63
N ASN A 455 1.90 3.90 3.19
CA ASN A 455 1.59 3.93 4.62
C ASN A 455 0.48 2.94 5.01
N ASN A 456 -0.53 2.75 4.15
CA ASN A 456 -1.66 1.85 4.37
C ASN A 456 -1.35 0.40 4.00
N ARG A 457 -0.22 0.11 3.32
CA ARG A 457 0.33 -1.25 3.21
C ARG A 457 0.55 -1.95 4.56
N LYS A 458 0.52 -1.21 5.69
CA LYS A 458 0.51 -1.80 7.04
C LYS A 458 -0.88 -2.03 7.63
N ASN A 459 -1.93 -1.34 7.15
CA ASN A 459 -3.21 -1.24 7.85
C ASN A 459 -4.48 -1.55 7.04
N ASN A 460 -4.44 -1.76 5.73
CA ASN A 460 -5.64 -2.14 4.96
C ASN A 460 -5.26 -2.90 3.68
N VAL A 461 -5.31 -4.22 3.74
CA VAL A 461 -5.46 -5.11 2.58
C VAL A 461 -6.97 -5.23 2.35
N GLY A 462 -7.52 -4.67 1.28
CA GLY A 462 -8.96 -4.78 1.03
C GLY A 462 -9.57 -3.86 -0.02
N SER A 463 -8.84 -3.44 -1.06
CA SER A 463 -9.48 -2.76 -2.20
C SER A 463 -8.65 -2.93 -3.47
N CYS A 464 -9.13 -3.80 -4.36
CA CYS A 464 -8.46 -4.35 -5.55
C CYS A 464 -9.20 -3.83 -6.80
N TYR A 465 -8.53 -3.23 -7.79
CA TYR A 465 -8.09 -3.98 -8.98
C TYR A 465 -6.66 -3.66 -9.44
N LEU A 466 -6.08 -2.53 -9.00
CA LEU A 466 -4.64 -2.21 -9.22
C LEU A 466 -3.73 -2.82 -8.13
N PHE A 467 -4.27 -3.75 -7.34
CA PHE A 467 -3.64 -4.37 -6.17
C PHE A 467 -2.87 -5.64 -6.54
N VAL A 468 -3.31 -6.38 -7.57
CA VAL A 468 -2.68 -7.64 -8.01
C VAL A 468 -1.25 -7.40 -8.51
N TYR A 469 -1.06 -6.44 -9.40
CA TYR A 469 0.27 -6.14 -9.98
C TYR A 469 1.27 -5.59 -8.96
N ILE A 470 0.78 -4.90 -7.93
CA ILE A 470 1.63 -4.27 -6.91
C ILE A 470 1.89 -5.23 -5.73
N LEU A 471 0.97 -6.16 -5.47
CA LEU A 471 1.19 -7.25 -4.53
C LEU A 471 2.26 -8.21 -5.04
N THR A 472 2.19 -8.62 -6.30
CA THR A 472 3.19 -9.53 -6.88
C THR A 472 4.60 -8.95 -6.78
N GLU A 473 4.80 -7.68 -7.14
CA GLU A 473 6.10 -7.01 -6.97
C GLU A 473 6.52 -6.88 -5.48
N GLY A 474 5.58 -6.59 -4.58
CA GLY A 474 5.87 -6.46 -3.15
C GLY A 474 6.22 -7.79 -2.47
N LEU A 475 5.55 -8.87 -2.87
CA LEU A 475 5.81 -10.24 -2.44
C LEU A 475 7.14 -10.72 -3.01
N GLN A 476 7.40 -10.47 -4.29
CA GLN A 476 8.67 -10.77 -4.94
C GLN A 476 9.84 -10.04 -4.29
N GLN A 477 9.68 -8.75 -3.95
CA GLN A 477 10.74 -8.01 -3.26
C GLN A 477 11.02 -8.59 -1.87
N LYS A 478 9.99 -8.95 -1.10
CA LYS A 478 10.20 -9.61 0.20
C LYS A 478 10.88 -10.97 0.03
N PHE A 479 10.48 -11.74 -0.99
CA PHE A 479 11.09 -13.02 -1.31
C PHE A 479 12.59 -12.85 -1.58
N ASN A 480 12.93 -11.90 -2.47
CA ASN A 480 14.31 -11.58 -2.81
C ASN A 480 15.12 -11.12 -1.58
N ASP A 481 14.55 -10.23 -0.75
CA ASP A 481 15.20 -9.74 0.47
C ASP A 481 15.49 -10.89 1.46
N ARG A 482 14.56 -11.84 1.63
CA ARG A 482 14.73 -13.02 2.50
C ARG A 482 15.72 -14.03 1.92
N HIS A 483 15.70 -14.24 0.60
CA HIS A 483 16.66 -15.11 -0.07
C HIS A 483 18.09 -14.53 0.07
N GLU A 484 18.27 -13.23 -0.15
CA GLU A 484 19.56 -12.55 0.09
C GLU A 484 20.00 -12.64 1.56
N ALA A 485 19.07 -12.46 2.49
CA ALA A 485 19.31 -12.58 3.93
C ALA A 485 19.83 -13.98 4.31
N VAL A 486 19.19 -15.05 3.81
CA VAL A 486 19.61 -16.43 4.06
C VAL A 486 21.00 -16.70 3.49
N VAL A 487 21.30 -16.23 2.27
CA VAL A 487 22.63 -16.40 1.67
C VAL A 487 23.71 -15.74 2.52
N LYS A 488 23.46 -14.53 3.03
CA LYS A 488 24.39 -13.84 3.96
C LYS A 488 24.57 -14.62 5.26
N LEU A 489 23.47 -15.08 5.86
CA LEU A 489 23.53 -15.85 7.10
C LEU A 489 24.27 -17.18 6.91
N LEU A 490 24.09 -17.87 5.79
CA LEU A 490 24.81 -19.10 5.45
C LEU A 490 26.32 -18.87 5.29
N HIS A 491 26.71 -17.75 4.70
CA HIS A 491 28.12 -17.39 4.52
C HIS A 491 28.81 -17.06 5.85
N HIS A 492 28.07 -16.46 6.79
CA HIS A 492 28.62 -15.95 8.06
C HIS A 492 28.24 -16.77 9.31
N ALA A 493 27.54 -17.90 9.16
CA ALA A 493 27.18 -18.78 10.27
C ALA A 493 28.44 -19.43 10.88
N PRO A 494 28.80 -19.13 12.15
CA PRO A 494 30.02 -19.67 12.76
C PRO A 494 29.84 -21.12 13.23
N ASN A 495 28.60 -21.56 13.47
CA ASN A 495 28.27 -22.87 14.00
C ASN A 495 27.68 -23.77 12.88
N PRO A 496 28.12 -25.03 12.75
CA PRO A 496 27.50 -25.99 11.83
C PRO A 496 25.98 -26.14 12.04
N MET A 497 25.47 -26.01 13.27
CA MET A 497 24.02 -26.08 13.52
C MET A 497 23.25 -24.91 12.92
N ASP A 498 23.78 -23.68 13.04
CA ASP A 498 23.17 -22.50 12.43
C ASP A 498 23.21 -22.61 10.90
N LYS A 499 24.30 -23.14 10.35
CA LYS A 499 24.42 -23.38 8.92
C LYS A 499 23.38 -24.40 8.43
N ALA A 500 23.16 -25.49 9.17
CA ALA A 500 22.13 -26.47 8.87
C ALA A 500 20.71 -25.86 8.94
N LYS A 501 20.44 -25.06 9.98
CA LYS A 501 19.18 -24.31 10.12
C LYS A 501 18.94 -23.40 8.91
N TRP A 502 19.89 -22.53 8.56
CA TRP A 502 19.72 -21.61 7.43
C TRP A 502 19.67 -22.33 6.08
N GLN A 503 20.31 -23.49 5.95
CA GLN A 503 20.18 -24.33 4.76
C GLN A 503 18.77 -24.90 4.63
N MET A 504 18.16 -25.33 5.75
CA MET A 504 16.76 -25.75 5.77
C MET A 504 15.83 -24.59 5.41
N VAL A 505 16.05 -23.40 5.98
CA VAL A 505 15.27 -22.19 5.64
C VAL A 505 15.42 -21.83 4.15
N LYS A 506 16.63 -21.96 3.58
CA LYS A 506 16.86 -21.77 2.15
C LYS A 506 16.03 -22.74 1.31
N ASN A 507 16.10 -24.02 1.63
CA ASN A 507 15.35 -25.04 0.91
C ASN A 507 13.84 -24.82 1.04
N VAL A 508 13.35 -24.34 2.18
CA VAL A 508 11.94 -23.96 2.35
C VAL A 508 11.59 -22.74 1.50
N LEU A 509 12.42 -21.69 1.47
CA LEU A 509 12.20 -20.54 0.58
C LEU A 509 12.18 -20.95 -0.90
N ASP A 510 13.14 -21.76 -1.34
CA ASP A 510 13.26 -22.20 -2.74
C ASP A 510 12.04 -23.03 -3.18
N ASN A 511 11.46 -23.84 -2.29
CA ASN A 511 10.30 -24.68 -2.59
C ASN A 511 8.96 -23.94 -2.51
N VAL A 512 8.91 -22.82 -1.81
CA VAL A 512 7.67 -22.10 -1.50
C VAL A 512 7.50 -20.83 -2.35
N GLU A 513 8.59 -20.39 -2.98
CA GLU A 513 8.63 -19.25 -3.91
C GLU A 513 7.99 -17.97 -3.32
N ALA A 514 7.44 -17.09 -4.18
CA ALA A 514 6.79 -15.86 -3.76
C ALA A 514 5.43 -16.09 -3.08
N ASP A 515 4.85 -17.29 -3.20
CA ASP A 515 3.45 -17.57 -2.86
C ASP A 515 3.18 -17.66 -1.35
N ALA A 516 4.14 -18.05 -0.51
CA ALA A 516 3.96 -17.96 0.96
C ALA A 516 4.49 -16.67 1.59
N MET A 517 4.79 -15.66 0.78
CA MET A 517 5.22 -14.35 1.30
C MET A 517 4.03 -13.46 1.70
N SER A 518 2.80 -13.96 1.55
CA SER A 518 1.57 -13.29 2.02
C SER A 518 1.57 -13.21 3.54
N SER A 519 1.30 -12.03 4.09
CA SER A 519 1.19 -11.86 5.54
C SER A 519 -0.17 -12.33 6.04
N ASP A 520 -0.23 -12.80 7.29
CA ASP A 520 -1.44 -13.21 8.03
C ASP A 520 -2.66 -12.26 7.92
N ASN A 521 -2.45 -10.98 7.58
CA ASN A 521 -3.51 -9.98 7.44
C ASN A 521 -4.33 -10.03 6.14
N THR A 522 -4.13 -11.02 5.26
CA THR A 522 -4.96 -11.19 4.05
C THR A 522 -6.16 -12.11 4.24
N ASP A 523 -6.25 -12.81 5.37
CA ASP A 523 -7.31 -13.79 5.65
C ASP A 523 -8.27 -13.25 6.71
N THR A 524 -9.24 -12.43 6.32
CA THR A 524 -10.46 -12.28 7.14
C THR A 524 -11.34 -13.48 6.87
N GLU A 525 -11.50 -14.38 7.85
CA GLU A 525 -12.51 -15.44 7.77
C GLU A 525 -13.91 -14.84 7.59
N GLU A 526 -14.69 -15.44 6.70
CA GLU A 526 -16.09 -15.08 6.48
C GLU A 526 -16.88 -15.43 7.75
N ASN A 527 -17.59 -14.46 8.34
CA ASN A 527 -18.58 -14.76 9.37
C ASN A 527 -19.82 -15.33 8.64
N PRO A 528 -20.19 -16.62 8.83
CA PRO A 528 -21.26 -17.27 8.07
C PRO A 528 -22.66 -16.68 8.31
N ALA A 529 -22.80 -15.68 9.19
CA ALA A 529 -24.07 -15.05 9.53
C ALA A 529 -24.52 -13.88 8.61
N THR A 530 -23.77 -13.53 7.55
CA THR A 530 -24.13 -12.38 6.67
C THR A 530 -24.11 -12.76 5.17
N PRO A 531 -25.20 -13.33 4.61
CA PRO A 531 -25.22 -13.85 3.24
C PRO A 531 -25.34 -12.80 2.11
N ASN A 532 -25.29 -11.48 2.38
CA ASN A 532 -25.85 -10.47 1.45
C ASN A 532 -24.97 -9.26 1.10
N ARG A 533 -23.63 -9.34 1.18
CA ARG A 533 -22.76 -8.26 0.68
C ARG A 533 -22.16 -8.59 -0.70
N LEU A 534 -22.86 -8.14 -1.74
CA LEU A 534 -22.48 -8.24 -3.17
C LEU A 534 -21.24 -7.41 -3.58
N ASP A 535 -20.66 -6.60 -2.68
CA ASP A 535 -19.57 -5.65 -3.00
C ASP A 535 -18.24 -5.92 -2.24
N THR A 536 -18.09 -7.09 -1.62
CA THR A 536 -16.81 -7.47 -1.00
C THR A 536 -15.93 -8.15 -2.06
N PRO A 537 -14.71 -7.66 -2.35
CA PRO A 537 -13.84 -8.28 -3.35
C PRO A 537 -13.48 -9.71 -2.93
N ALA A 538 -13.48 -10.63 -3.90
CA ALA A 538 -13.17 -12.04 -3.73
C ALA A 538 -11.90 -12.23 -2.87
N GLN A 539 -12.04 -12.99 -1.76
CA GLN A 539 -10.91 -13.46 -0.98
C GLN A 539 -9.95 -14.21 -1.90
N LEU A 540 -8.65 -13.99 -1.72
CA LEU A 540 -7.61 -14.80 -2.33
C LEU A 540 -7.79 -16.24 -1.82
N LEU A 541 -8.20 -17.15 -2.70
CA LEU A 541 -8.19 -18.59 -2.42
C LEU A 541 -6.73 -19.03 -2.38
N ILE A 542 -6.16 -19.11 -1.18
CA ILE A 542 -4.77 -19.53 -1.05
C ILE A 542 -4.72 -21.03 -0.78
N THR A 543 -4.07 -21.74 -1.69
CA THR A 543 -3.92 -23.21 -1.77
C THR A 543 -3.07 -23.81 -0.64
N VAL A 544 -2.54 -23.00 0.27
CA VAL A 544 -1.64 -23.43 1.35
C VAL A 544 -2.41 -23.52 2.68
N PRO A 545 -2.57 -24.73 3.26
CA PRO A 545 -3.29 -24.93 4.51
C PRO A 545 -2.78 -24.04 5.65
N HIS A 546 -3.70 -23.48 6.45
CA HIS A 546 -3.45 -22.55 7.55
C HIS A 546 -2.33 -23.00 8.52
N TYR A 547 -2.23 -24.29 8.83
CA TYR A 547 -1.19 -24.81 9.73
C TYR A 547 0.23 -24.73 9.14
N ARG A 548 0.38 -24.84 7.82
CA ARG A 548 1.69 -24.69 7.15
C ARG A 548 2.17 -23.25 7.20
N ARG A 549 1.24 -22.29 7.12
CA ARG A 549 1.55 -20.85 7.19
C ARG A 549 2.12 -20.46 8.54
N ARG A 550 1.52 -20.91 9.64
CA ARG A 550 1.99 -20.54 10.99
C ARG A 550 3.44 -20.97 11.25
N ILE A 551 3.79 -22.20 10.86
CA ILE A 551 5.15 -22.72 11.02
C ILE A 551 6.15 -21.96 10.12
N ILE A 552 5.75 -21.67 8.88
CA ILE A 552 6.58 -20.94 7.92
C ILE A 552 6.75 -19.47 8.33
N SER A 553 5.70 -18.83 8.86
CA SER A 553 5.73 -17.46 9.37
C SER A 553 6.72 -17.32 10.53
N ASP A 554 6.65 -18.21 11.52
CA ASP A 554 7.59 -18.19 12.65
C ASP A 554 9.05 -18.36 12.18
N LEU A 555 9.27 -19.25 11.22
CA LEU A 555 10.59 -19.51 10.62
C LEU A 555 11.11 -18.30 9.84
N PHE A 556 10.24 -17.58 9.14
CA PHE A 556 10.60 -16.36 8.42
C PHE A 556 10.76 -15.14 9.33
N ASP A 557 10.03 -15.05 10.43
CA ASP A 557 10.22 -13.99 11.43
C ASP A 557 11.57 -14.14 12.14
N ASP A 558 11.96 -15.38 12.46
CA ASP A 558 13.27 -15.70 13.01
C ASP A 558 14.41 -15.40 12.01
N LEU A 559 14.18 -15.66 10.72
CA LEU A 559 15.08 -15.23 9.64
C LEU A 559 15.22 -13.70 9.60
N ASP A 560 14.10 -12.97 9.58
CA ASP A 560 14.09 -11.50 9.52
C ASP A 560 14.79 -10.88 10.75
N ALA A 561 14.57 -11.47 11.94
CA ALA A 561 15.24 -11.07 13.18
C ALA A 561 16.75 -11.36 13.12
N SER A 562 17.15 -12.56 12.72
CA SER A 562 18.54 -12.98 12.63
C SER A 562 19.32 -12.16 11.59
N HIS A 563 18.71 -11.86 10.44
CA HIS A 563 19.30 -10.99 9.43
C HIS A 563 19.45 -9.56 9.93
N LYS A 564 18.45 -9.02 10.64
CA LYS A 564 18.55 -7.69 11.24
C LYS A 564 19.68 -7.62 12.26
N ASP A 565 19.83 -8.63 13.10
CA ASP A 565 20.93 -8.74 14.06
C ASP A 565 22.29 -8.86 13.37
N PHE A 566 22.36 -9.61 12.28
CA PHE A 566 23.55 -9.70 11.43
C PHE A 566 23.95 -8.32 10.88
N VAL A 567 23.02 -7.58 10.27
CA VAL A 567 23.27 -6.24 9.73
C VAL A 567 23.68 -5.26 10.84
N VAL A 568 23.09 -5.37 12.04
CA VAL A 568 23.50 -4.57 13.21
C VAL A 568 24.94 -4.91 13.62
N LYS A 569 25.31 -6.18 13.66
CA LYS A 569 26.67 -6.63 13.99
C LYS A 569 27.69 -6.17 12.95
N GLU A 570 27.38 -6.29 11.66
CA GLU A 570 28.24 -5.80 10.58
C GLU A 570 28.45 -4.29 10.64
N ALA A 571 27.37 -3.52 10.83
CA ALA A 571 27.49 -2.06 10.98
C ALA A 571 28.42 -1.69 12.15
N ARG A 572 28.26 -2.37 13.31
CA ARG A 572 29.13 -2.19 14.47
C ARG A 572 30.59 -2.55 14.17
N LYS A 573 30.85 -3.64 13.45
CA LYS A 573 32.21 -4.04 13.03
C LYS A 573 32.84 -2.99 12.10
N ALA A 574 32.03 -2.40 11.21
CA ALA A 574 32.45 -1.31 10.33
C ALA A 574 32.58 0.05 11.05
N GLY A 575 32.36 0.12 12.37
CA GLY A 575 32.37 1.37 13.13
C GLY A 575 31.20 2.31 12.82
N THR A 576 30.20 1.83 12.06
CA THR A 576 29.02 2.62 11.68
C THR A 576 27.85 2.30 12.61
N ARG A 577 27.07 3.32 12.96
CA ARG A 577 25.86 3.11 13.76
C ARG A 577 24.75 2.58 12.85
N TYR A 578 24.28 1.36 13.09
CA TYR A 578 23.07 0.87 12.43
C TYR A 578 21.91 1.83 12.69
N MET A 579 21.42 2.44 11.63
CA MET A 579 20.19 3.22 11.65
C MET A 579 19.10 2.32 11.08
N PRO A 580 18.14 1.83 11.88
CA PRO A 580 17.02 1.10 11.33
C PRO A 580 16.37 1.97 10.25
N LYS A 581 16.07 1.37 9.08
CA LYS A 581 15.30 2.06 8.03
C LYS A 581 14.08 2.69 8.71
N PRO A 582 13.96 4.02 8.72
CA PRO A 582 12.92 4.66 9.50
C PRO A 582 11.58 4.21 8.94
N THR A 583 10.75 3.62 9.81
CA THR A 583 9.43 3.07 9.44
C THR A 583 8.48 4.14 8.90
N ARG A 584 8.85 5.41 9.06
CA ARG A 584 8.26 6.58 8.43
C ARG A 584 9.38 7.42 7.85
N LEU A 585 9.37 7.65 6.53
CA LEU A 585 10.14 8.71 5.89
C LEU A 585 9.70 10.06 6.47
N ARG A 586 10.37 10.52 7.54
CA ARG A 586 10.29 11.91 7.95
C ARG A 586 11.07 12.72 6.93
N VAL A 587 10.36 13.24 5.93
CA VAL A 587 10.90 14.27 5.04
C VAL A 587 11.22 15.47 5.91
N ARG A 588 12.51 15.66 6.24
CA ARG A 588 13.00 16.93 6.77
C ARG A 588 12.95 17.91 5.61
N THR A 589 11.95 18.79 5.60
CA THR A 589 12.01 19.99 4.77
C THR A 589 13.25 20.76 5.20
N GLY A 590 14.17 21.08 4.27
CA GLY A 590 15.35 21.90 4.55
C GLY A 590 15.03 23.31 5.08
N VAL A 591 13.75 23.66 5.12
CA VAL A 591 13.21 24.87 5.74
C VAL A 591 13.31 24.73 7.27
N LYS A 592 14.37 25.33 7.85
CA LYS A 592 14.42 25.60 9.29
C LYS A 592 13.29 26.59 9.61
N SER A 593 12.37 26.19 10.49
CA SER A 593 11.36 27.09 11.03
C SER A 593 12.05 28.15 11.89
N GLU A 594 12.20 29.37 11.37
CA GLU A 594 12.61 30.56 12.16
C GLU A 594 11.52 31.01 13.15
N ARG A 595 10.33 30.41 13.09
CA ARG A 595 9.09 30.91 13.70
C ARG A 595 8.97 30.77 15.23
N THR A 596 10.04 30.38 15.93
CA THR A 596 9.98 30.09 17.38
C THR A 596 11.08 30.72 18.21
N VAL A 597 11.98 31.51 17.61
CA VAL A 597 13.04 32.19 18.36
C VAL A 597 12.81 33.69 18.23
N ALA A 598 12.56 34.36 19.36
CA ALA A 598 12.56 35.81 19.40
C ALA A 598 13.90 36.30 18.84
N ARG A 599 13.87 37.08 17.75
CA ARG A 599 15.05 37.75 17.21
C ARG A 599 15.68 38.52 18.38
N HIS A 600 16.99 38.40 18.59
CA HIS A 600 17.82 39.08 19.61
C HIS A 600 18.20 38.35 20.91
N LEU A 601 17.82 37.09 21.15
CA LEU A 601 18.41 36.32 22.26
C LEU A 601 19.62 35.48 21.82
N PRO A 602 20.78 35.52 22.53
CA PRO A 602 21.94 34.70 22.20
C PRO A 602 21.58 33.22 22.17
N GLY A 603 21.90 32.52 21.08
CA GLY A 603 21.55 31.11 20.87
C GLY A 603 22.03 30.16 21.96
N GLY A 604 23.04 30.56 22.75
CA GLY A 604 23.54 29.80 23.90
C GLY A 604 22.53 29.65 25.05
N LEU A 605 21.59 30.59 25.21
CA LEU A 605 20.60 30.57 26.31
C LEU A 605 19.53 29.49 26.13
N TYR A 606 19.36 28.96 24.93
CA TYR A 606 18.41 27.89 24.63
C TYR A 606 19.05 26.50 24.60
N HIS A 607 20.35 26.40 24.86
CA HIS A 607 21.04 25.12 24.84
C HIS A 607 20.66 24.28 26.07
N ARG A 608 20.21 23.04 25.87
CA ARG A 608 19.75 22.13 26.94
C ARG A 608 20.77 21.97 28.07
N ASN A 609 22.07 22.02 27.76
CA ASN A 609 23.12 21.89 28.77
C ASN A 609 23.33 23.16 29.59
N PHE A 610 22.99 24.34 29.06
CA PHE A 610 23.03 25.60 29.80
C PHE A 610 21.91 25.63 30.86
N LEU A 611 20.67 25.32 30.45
CA LEU A 611 19.52 25.26 31.37
C LEU A 611 19.68 24.20 32.48
N LYS A 612 20.39 23.10 32.19
CA LYS A 612 20.71 22.07 33.18
C LYS A 612 21.75 22.52 34.22
N ARG A 613 22.61 23.48 33.87
CA ARG A 613 23.69 23.99 34.74
C ARG A 613 23.25 25.15 35.63
N LEU A 614 22.08 25.76 35.36
CA LEU A 614 21.51 26.76 36.24
C LEU A 614 21.17 26.14 37.60
N THR A 615 21.61 26.80 38.66
CA THR A 615 21.22 26.49 40.04
C THR A 615 19.70 26.67 40.21
N PRO A 616 19.06 26.03 41.20
CA PRO A 616 17.61 26.16 41.41
C PRO A 616 17.14 27.62 41.50
N ARG A 617 17.93 28.47 42.17
CA ARG A 617 17.65 29.91 42.33
C ARG A 617 17.74 30.69 41.01
N GLU A 618 18.71 30.37 40.16
CA GLU A 618 18.82 30.97 38.81
C GLU A 618 17.71 30.46 37.88
N ARG A 619 17.29 29.20 38.03
CA ARG A 619 16.14 28.64 37.30
C ARG A 619 14.85 29.36 37.65
N GLU A 620 14.67 29.73 38.90
CA GLU A 620 13.52 30.49 39.39
C GLU A 620 13.56 31.95 38.92
N ALA A 621 14.76 32.54 38.77
CA ALA A 621 14.94 33.88 38.20
C ALA A 621 14.68 33.96 36.68
N VAL A 622 14.94 32.88 35.94
CA VAL A 622 14.70 32.76 34.50
C VAL A 622 13.31 32.18 34.18
N ALA A 623 12.61 31.63 35.19
CA ALA A 623 11.23 31.20 35.04
C ALA A 623 10.37 32.40 34.65
N VAL A 624 9.63 32.25 33.54
CA VAL A 624 8.68 33.25 33.09
C VAL A 624 7.67 33.45 34.22
N LYS A 625 7.77 34.57 34.93
CA LYS A 625 6.76 34.94 35.91
C LYS A 625 5.44 35.05 35.16
N GLU A 626 4.45 34.25 35.56
CA GLU A 626 3.07 34.40 35.10
C GLU A 626 2.52 35.73 35.62
N GLY A 627 2.90 36.82 34.96
CA GLY A 627 2.28 38.12 35.11
C GLY A 627 1.31 38.31 33.95
N GLU A 628 0.05 38.64 34.25
CA GLU A 628 -0.87 39.16 33.25
C GLU A 628 -0.20 40.36 32.57
N VAL A 629 -0.02 40.30 31.26
CA VAL A 629 0.58 41.38 30.46
C VAL A 629 -0.50 42.45 30.30
N PRO A 630 -0.48 43.57 31.07
CA PRO A 630 -1.63 44.48 31.16
C PRO A 630 -1.85 45.30 29.88
N PHE A 631 -0.97 45.15 28.90
CA PHE A 631 -0.96 45.90 27.65
C PHE A 631 -1.34 45.05 26.43
N PHE A 632 -1.67 43.76 26.60
CA PHE A 632 -2.01 42.91 25.45
C PHE A 632 -3.34 43.34 24.79
N ASP A 633 -4.33 43.75 25.59
CA ASP A 633 -5.61 44.25 25.07
C ASP A 633 -5.46 45.63 24.41
N ARG A 634 -4.57 46.49 24.93
CA ARG A 634 -4.23 47.79 24.33
C ARG A 634 -3.45 47.65 23.02
N TRP A 635 -2.58 46.64 22.93
CA TRP A 635 -1.83 46.30 21.71
C TRP A 635 -2.74 45.67 20.63
N MET A 636 -3.75 44.90 21.03
CA MET A 636 -4.79 44.39 20.12
C MET A 636 -5.74 45.49 19.62
N ALA A 637 -6.11 46.46 20.46
CA ALA A 637 -6.95 47.59 20.06
C ALA A 637 -6.27 48.49 19.03
N ASN A 638 -4.96 48.77 19.19
CA ASN A 638 -4.19 49.62 18.27
C ASN A 638 -3.92 48.98 16.89
N ARG A 639 -4.36 47.74 16.64
CA ARG A 639 -4.25 47.09 15.32
C ARG A 639 -5.52 47.21 14.48
N VAL A 640 -6.64 47.64 15.06
CA VAL A 640 -7.89 47.82 14.31
C VAL A 640 -7.90 49.14 13.52
N ASP A 641 -7.08 50.11 13.92
CA ASP A 641 -7.06 51.45 13.31
C ASP A 641 -5.87 51.71 12.35
N ALA A 642 -5.05 50.69 12.05
CA ALA A 642 -3.80 50.87 11.28
C ALA A 642 -3.86 50.44 9.80
N ASP A 643 -5.02 49.96 9.30
CA ASP A 643 -5.22 49.58 7.89
C ASP A 643 -6.19 50.53 7.17
N SER A 644 -6.30 51.77 7.63
CA SER A 644 -7.06 52.84 6.96
C SER A 644 -6.21 54.10 6.92
N ASP A 645 -5.20 54.11 6.04
CA ASP A 645 -4.69 55.29 5.34
C ASP A 645 -3.43 54.93 4.55
N SER A 646 -3.59 54.74 3.25
CA SER A 646 -2.55 55.01 2.25
C SER A 646 -3.20 55.10 0.87
N ASP A 647 -3.27 56.33 0.36
CA ASP A 647 -3.16 56.65 -1.06
C ASP A 647 -1.87 56.06 -1.67
#